data_AF-A0A223V998-F1
#
_entry.id   AF-A0A223V998-F1
#
_cell.length_a   1.000
_cell.length_b   1.000
_cell.length_c   1.000
_cell.angle_alpha   90.00
_cell.angle_beta   90.00
_cell.angle_gamma   90.00
#
_symmetry.space_group_name_H-M   'P 1'
#
loop_
_entity.id
_entity.type
_entity.pdbx_description
1 polymer ?
#
loop_
_entity_poly.entity_id
_entity_poly.type
_entity_poly.pdbx_seq_one_letter_code
_entity_poly.pdbx_strand_id
1 'polypeptide(L)'
;MKYILGLLFTLVLGFHVIHGQETYSDTFTNFSYGNNDGSMTFDGNWTETGESDNPGSGRILIDGQRLRFQNLDNSYITRNLNLANALSATLTFDFQRTNGNEVVSVQLFDGTSYTTIGNLNGSGSFSYSLNANQMVYNAGIRFISGSGGWSNSETMYIDNVLFSVIFPNDPPVVVGAGDQVYCNGSSTPIAQSINITDPDDTSTTAVYIQISNGYVIGEDLLTLTGSHPGITASWDPVEGKLTLRGPASYTAFENAILDVHYSTSAANPTGMRQFSITVGEANFLPATGHYYEYVADAGITWTDAEVAASNRTYFGLQGYLATLTNQEEADFSGSQAQGVGWIGASDAASEGQWLWVTGPEAGTPFWSGTAGGTTLPPTNFANWNGGEPNQSGNEDYAHITDPSVVRGGAPLGSWNDLPNAGGSGAYSPQGYVVEYGGMPGDPVLNISATTTLTMDNTAPTWLTATGALDENYQCAADVPSLAACGALNVTFFNEAQYSWGFGLQNNTGSQIDAWEVRITNADYQLNASQLSNQSAFVYTEVDNNDGTYDLILSGTGPIAPYGSIPGGNIEWSGVNFGYNPSSNGTSVFCGALPFTPPVATDDCTVANISIVNDAIINFSSASDFTRVITYVATDSSGNTSVPFTKTITVQDTTAPTASNPASVTVFCSADVPAPDINVVTDEADNCIGPLTVAHIGDSTDGGTNPEIITRTYSITDSAGNSSSVFQTINVYNVEITTQPSNISTVAGTTIDFMVIANNADQYQWQVSTDGGTSFTDLVNGNGYAGVQTPNLQLLGTSVDLQKNSYRYRVLVSNSTASCPPLVSQAAILTIGVRTIVTNRRITHRVNKN
;
A
#
# COMPACT_ATOMS: atom_id res chain seq x y z
N MET A 1 -53.73 16.68 50.21
CA MET A 1 -52.31 16.29 50.34
C MET A 1 -51.65 16.67 49.02
N LYS A 2 -51.08 17.88 48.85
CA LYS A 2 -49.75 18.37 49.27
C LYS A 2 -48.60 17.41 48.97
N TYR A 3 -48.00 17.56 47.79
CA TYR A 3 -46.57 17.37 47.40
C TYR A 3 -46.43 18.11 46.04
N ILE A 4 -45.89 19.33 45.95
CA ILE A 4 -44.46 19.70 45.85
C ILE A 4 -43.72 18.81 44.83
N LEU A 5 -43.66 19.27 43.57
CA LEU A 5 -42.58 18.95 42.63
C LEU A 5 -42.35 20.18 41.74
N GLY A 6 -41.08 20.56 41.63
CA GLY A 6 -40.65 21.88 41.17
C GLY A 6 -41.01 22.18 39.72
N LEU A 7 -41.66 23.33 39.54
CA LEU A 7 -41.66 24.05 38.27
C LEU A 7 -40.26 24.64 38.10
N LEU A 8 -39.40 23.95 37.36
CA LEU A 8 -38.24 24.57 36.74
C LEU A 8 -38.80 25.37 35.55
N PHE A 9 -39.12 26.65 35.76
CA PHE A 9 -39.29 27.58 34.66
C PHE A 9 -37.89 27.72 34.04
N THR A 10 -37.63 27.01 32.93
CA THR A 10 -36.65 27.46 31.94
C THR A 10 -37.19 28.80 31.45
N LEU A 11 -36.60 29.86 32.00
CA LEU A 11 -36.73 31.20 31.45
C LEU A 11 -36.30 31.09 29.99
N VAL A 12 -37.26 31.23 29.07
CA VAL A 12 -36.97 31.53 27.67
C VAL A 12 -36.15 32.81 27.70
N LEU A 13 -34.84 32.66 27.56
CA LEU A 13 -33.90 33.75 27.36
C LEU A 13 -34.32 34.39 26.04
N GLY A 14 -35.13 35.44 26.12
CA GLY A 14 -35.16 36.42 25.05
C GLY A 14 -33.71 36.82 24.82
N PHE A 15 -33.23 36.56 23.61
CA PHE A 15 -31.88 36.87 23.15
C PHE A 15 -31.60 38.33 23.47
N HIS A 16 -30.93 38.56 24.59
CA HIS A 16 -30.20 39.78 24.78
C HIS A 16 -29.03 39.63 23.85
N VAL A 17 -28.99 40.44 22.79
CA VAL A 17 -27.73 40.70 22.10
C VAL A 17 -26.78 41.18 23.21
N ILE A 18 -25.91 40.28 23.66
CA ILE A 18 -24.89 40.58 24.67
C ILE A 18 -23.85 41.38 23.90
N HIS A 19 -24.14 42.65 23.68
CA HIS A 19 -23.12 43.57 23.22
C HIS A 19 -22.14 43.75 24.39
N GLY A 20 -20.85 43.59 24.13
CA GLY A 20 -19.81 43.93 25.09
C GLY A 20 -20.00 45.37 25.59
N GLN A 21 -20.14 45.54 26.90
CA GLN A 21 -20.10 46.88 27.49
C GLN A 21 -18.63 47.28 27.58
N GLU A 22 -18.21 48.12 26.65
CA GLU A 22 -16.91 48.75 26.67
C GLU A 22 -16.89 49.97 27.58
N THR A 23 -15.71 50.33 28.10
CA THR A 23 -15.57 51.44 29.04
C THR A 23 -14.42 52.36 28.67
N TYR A 24 -14.70 53.67 28.61
CA TYR A 24 -13.66 54.70 28.70
C TYR A 24 -13.67 55.23 30.13
N SER A 25 -12.59 55.02 30.88
CA SER A 25 -12.55 55.40 32.30
C SER A 25 -11.29 56.17 32.67
N ASP A 26 -11.46 57.18 33.50
CA ASP A 26 -10.39 57.88 34.20
C ASP A 26 -10.80 58.11 35.66
N THR A 27 -10.13 57.39 36.55
CA THR A 27 -10.29 57.49 38.00
C THR A 27 -9.34 58.53 38.62
N PHE A 28 -8.51 59.20 37.80
CA PHE A 28 -7.47 60.14 38.22
C PHE A 28 -6.52 59.62 39.31
N THR A 29 -6.46 58.29 39.51
CA THR A 29 -5.60 57.62 40.50
C THR A 29 -4.13 57.81 40.16
N ASN A 30 -3.80 57.85 38.86
CA ASN A 30 -2.50 58.28 38.37
C ASN A 30 -2.47 59.81 38.23
N PHE A 31 -1.36 60.42 38.66
CA PHE A 31 -1.10 61.86 38.47
C PHE A 31 -0.73 62.16 37.00
N SER A 32 -1.70 62.03 36.10
CA SER A 32 -1.53 62.20 34.65
C SER A 32 -2.87 62.55 33.99
N TYR A 33 -2.87 63.51 33.07
CA TYR A 33 -4.00 63.78 32.18
C TYR A 33 -4.18 62.72 31.08
N GLY A 34 -3.23 61.82 30.90
CA GLY A 34 -3.32 60.69 29.97
C GLY A 34 -3.71 59.36 30.64
N ASN A 35 -4.25 59.39 31.86
CA ASN A 35 -4.66 58.18 32.54
C ASN A 35 -5.84 57.49 31.82
N ASN A 36 -5.82 56.17 31.71
CA ASN A 36 -6.84 55.36 31.03
C ASN A 36 -7.03 54.05 31.82
N ASP A 37 -8.14 53.95 32.55
CA ASP A 37 -8.46 52.80 33.41
C ASP A 37 -9.54 51.89 32.81
N GLY A 38 -10.13 52.29 31.68
CA GLY A 38 -11.19 51.55 30.99
C GLY A 38 -10.67 50.46 30.05
N SER A 39 -11.58 49.64 29.51
CA SER A 39 -11.27 48.66 28.46
C SER A 39 -10.91 49.32 27.12
N MET A 40 -11.36 50.56 26.90
CA MET A 40 -11.05 51.39 25.75
C MET A 40 -10.16 52.57 26.12
N THR A 41 -9.34 53.02 25.16
CA THR A 41 -8.40 54.15 25.33
C THR A 41 -8.99 55.43 24.76
N PHE A 42 -9.01 56.52 25.53
CA PHE A 42 -9.41 57.85 25.02
C PHE A 42 -8.49 58.31 23.86
N ASP A 43 -9.03 59.05 22.89
CA ASP A 43 -8.29 59.54 21.69
C ASP A 43 -7.21 60.59 22.00
N GLY A 44 -7.13 61.02 23.26
CA GLY A 44 -6.11 61.94 23.74
C GLY A 44 -6.16 62.12 25.26
N ASN A 45 -5.20 62.90 25.74
CA ASN A 45 -5.16 63.33 27.13
C ASN A 45 -6.26 64.36 27.40
N TRP A 46 -6.59 64.58 28.67
CA TRP A 46 -7.23 65.82 29.07
C TRP A 46 -6.36 67.01 28.64
N THR A 47 -6.99 68.05 28.10
CA THR A 47 -6.33 69.27 27.61
C THR A 47 -7.00 70.49 28.21
N GLU A 48 -6.22 71.35 28.86
CA GLU A 48 -6.69 72.62 29.41
C GLU A 48 -6.73 73.73 28.35
N THR A 49 -7.67 74.66 28.50
CA THR A 49 -7.71 75.92 27.75
C THR A 49 -7.90 77.09 28.71
N GLY A 50 -7.21 78.20 28.44
CA GLY A 50 -7.19 79.38 29.31
C GLY A 50 -6.04 79.37 30.33
N GLU A 51 -5.25 78.29 30.38
CA GLU A 51 -4.03 78.14 31.17
C GLU A 51 -3.05 77.14 30.51
N SER A 52 -1.94 76.80 31.18
CA SER A 52 -0.95 75.84 30.68
C SER A 52 -1.30 74.42 31.08
N ASP A 53 -1.41 73.52 30.11
CA ASP A 53 -1.77 72.10 30.30
C ASP A 53 -0.80 71.37 31.25
N ASN A 54 -1.15 71.32 32.55
CA ASN A 54 -0.30 70.75 33.60
C ASN A 54 -1.12 70.12 34.73
N PRO A 55 -1.08 68.77 34.90
CA PRO A 55 -1.88 68.08 35.91
C PRO A 55 -1.53 68.43 37.36
N GLY A 56 -0.43 69.15 37.62
CA GLY A 56 0.03 69.48 38.97
C GLY A 56 -0.10 70.93 39.40
N SER A 57 -0.54 71.84 38.54
CA SER A 57 -0.61 73.26 38.87
C SER A 57 -1.58 74.01 37.98
N GLY A 58 -2.34 74.93 38.57
CA GLY A 58 -3.27 75.74 37.81
C GLY A 58 -4.61 75.91 38.52
N ARG A 59 -5.56 76.43 37.78
CA ARG A 59 -6.99 76.51 38.11
C ARG A 59 -7.62 75.13 38.00
N ILE A 60 -7.14 74.32 37.08
CA ILE A 60 -7.47 72.91 36.95
C ILE A 60 -6.19 72.10 37.27
N LEU A 61 -6.32 71.04 38.08
CA LEU A 61 -5.21 70.12 38.42
C LEU A 61 -5.75 68.83 39.05
N ILE A 62 -4.91 67.80 39.15
CA ILE A 62 -5.19 66.58 39.91
C ILE A 62 -4.75 66.79 41.37
N ASP A 63 -5.69 66.72 42.30
CA ASP A 63 -5.47 66.86 43.74
C ASP A 63 -6.15 65.73 44.50
N GLY A 64 -5.35 64.93 45.21
CA GLY A 64 -5.85 63.79 45.98
C GLY A 64 -6.58 62.75 45.13
N GLN A 65 -6.03 62.44 43.94
CA GLN A 65 -6.59 61.50 42.95
C GLN A 65 -7.92 61.94 42.33
N ARG A 66 -8.17 63.26 42.26
CA ARG A 66 -9.41 63.81 41.71
C ARG A 66 -9.11 65.06 40.90
N LEU A 67 -9.90 65.33 39.89
CA LEU A 67 -9.77 66.53 39.08
C LEU A 67 -10.40 67.73 39.82
N ARG A 68 -9.57 68.68 40.24
CA ARG A 68 -9.97 69.86 41.00
C ARG A 68 -10.09 71.09 40.10
N PHE A 69 -11.17 71.83 40.24
CA PHE A 69 -11.45 73.11 39.61
C PHE A 69 -11.46 74.24 40.65
N GLN A 70 -10.80 75.36 40.35
CA GLN A 70 -10.74 76.56 41.17
C GLN A 70 -10.53 77.78 40.27
N ASN A 71 -11.24 78.89 40.52
CA ASN A 71 -11.11 80.09 39.68
C ASN A 71 -11.27 79.79 38.18
N LEU A 72 -12.33 79.05 37.83
CA LEU A 72 -12.56 78.49 36.49
C LEU A 72 -12.99 79.57 35.45
N ASP A 73 -13.03 80.84 35.83
CA ASP A 73 -13.45 81.93 34.94
C ASP A 73 -12.53 82.03 33.71
N ASN A 74 -13.10 81.73 32.54
CA ASN A 74 -12.43 81.66 31.23
C ASN A 74 -11.45 80.47 31.06
N SER A 75 -11.49 79.48 31.94
CA SER A 75 -10.73 78.23 31.82
C SER A 75 -11.67 77.03 31.67
N TYR A 76 -11.22 76.00 30.97
CA TYR A 76 -11.94 74.73 30.85
C TYR A 76 -10.98 73.60 30.53
N ILE A 77 -11.42 72.36 30.73
CA ILE A 77 -10.69 71.17 30.34
C ILE A 77 -11.57 70.29 29.45
N THR A 78 -10.96 69.71 28.43
CA THR A 78 -11.62 68.84 27.44
C THR A 78 -10.90 67.52 27.32
N ARG A 79 -11.63 66.46 26.95
CA ARG A 79 -11.04 65.20 26.50
C ARG A 79 -11.91 64.57 25.41
N ASN A 80 -11.24 64.02 24.40
CA ASN A 80 -11.90 63.40 23.25
C ASN A 80 -11.90 61.87 23.37
N LEU A 81 -12.88 61.25 22.73
CA LEU A 81 -13.07 59.81 22.64
C LEU A 81 -13.82 59.47 21.36
N ASN A 82 -13.59 58.24 20.86
CA ASN A 82 -14.27 57.74 19.68
C ASN A 82 -15.52 56.96 20.06
N LEU A 83 -16.69 57.52 19.76
CA LEU A 83 -17.98 56.87 19.93
C LEU A 83 -18.67 56.60 18.59
N ALA A 84 -17.94 56.58 17.48
CA ALA A 84 -18.51 56.23 16.19
C ALA A 84 -19.10 54.80 16.23
N ASN A 85 -20.28 54.64 15.63
CA ASN A 85 -21.03 53.37 15.57
C ASN A 85 -21.53 52.83 16.91
N ALA A 86 -21.30 53.52 18.04
CA ALA A 86 -21.86 53.10 19.32
C ALA A 86 -23.40 53.06 19.25
N LEU A 87 -23.99 51.96 19.73
CA LEU A 87 -25.43 51.77 19.84
C LEU A 87 -25.99 52.53 21.04
N SER A 88 -25.23 52.60 22.14
CA SER A 88 -25.55 53.43 23.29
C SER A 88 -24.29 53.83 24.06
N ALA A 89 -24.35 54.94 24.77
CA ALA A 89 -23.30 55.36 25.69
C ALA A 89 -23.91 56.08 26.89
N THR A 90 -23.42 55.79 28.09
CA THR A 90 -23.82 56.47 29.33
C THR A 90 -22.59 57.04 30.02
N LEU A 91 -22.58 58.35 30.26
CA LEU A 91 -21.59 59.05 31.04
C LEU A 91 -21.98 59.06 32.51
N THR A 92 -21.05 58.65 33.38
CA THR A 92 -21.17 58.77 34.83
C THR A 92 -19.89 59.34 35.44
N PHE A 93 -20.01 60.03 36.57
CA PHE A 93 -18.89 60.47 37.41
C PHE A 93 -19.40 60.99 38.75
N ASP A 94 -18.50 61.12 39.71
CA ASP A 94 -18.76 61.74 41.01
C ASP A 94 -18.25 63.18 41.01
N PHE A 95 -18.94 64.05 41.74
CA PHE A 95 -18.50 65.42 41.94
C PHE A 95 -18.68 65.86 43.39
N GLN A 96 -17.76 66.70 43.87
CA GLN A 96 -17.80 67.22 45.22
C GLN A 96 -17.37 68.68 45.26
N ARG A 97 -18.27 69.56 45.68
CA ARG A 97 -17.91 70.93 46.03
C ARG A 97 -17.47 71.01 47.49
N THR A 98 -16.30 71.60 47.74
CA THR A 98 -15.82 71.82 49.12
C THR A 98 -15.95 73.26 49.59
N ASN A 99 -15.98 74.23 48.66
CA ASN A 99 -16.24 75.64 48.98
C ASN A 99 -16.82 76.39 47.75
N GLY A 100 -17.64 77.42 47.99
CA GLY A 100 -18.23 78.29 46.94
C GLY A 100 -19.70 78.08 46.61
N ASN A 101 -20.21 78.82 45.62
CA ASN A 101 -21.57 78.73 45.06
C ASN A 101 -21.61 78.70 43.53
N GLU A 102 -20.47 78.54 42.90
CA GLU A 102 -20.29 78.58 41.47
C GLU A 102 -20.57 77.20 40.85
N VAL A 103 -21.00 77.21 39.59
CA VAL A 103 -21.45 76.05 38.83
C VAL A 103 -20.36 75.64 37.84
N VAL A 104 -20.08 74.33 37.76
CA VAL A 104 -19.36 73.74 36.63
C VAL A 104 -20.39 73.15 35.67
N SER A 105 -20.42 73.65 34.43
CA SER A 105 -21.22 73.07 33.35
C SER A 105 -20.47 71.91 32.70
N VAL A 106 -21.19 70.81 32.50
CA VAL A 106 -20.75 69.61 31.79
C VAL A 106 -21.29 69.70 30.37
N GLN A 107 -20.40 69.60 29.40
CA GLN A 107 -20.74 69.71 28.00
C GLN A 107 -20.24 68.51 27.21
N LEU A 108 -21.01 68.11 26.20
CA LEU A 108 -20.61 67.11 25.23
C LEU A 108 -20.54 67.71 23.82
N PHE A 109 -19.56 67.27 23.05
CA PHE A 109 -19.41 67.61 21.64
C PHE A 109 -20.28 66.69 20.78
N ASP A 110 -21.11 67.27 19.91
CA ASP A 110 -22.04 66.56 19.02
C ASP A 110 -21.51 66.40 17.58
N GLY A 111 -20.20 66.52 17.39
CA GLY A 111 -19.57 66.54 16.07
C GLY A 111 -19.49 67.93 15.44
N THR A 112 -20.30 68.89 15.91
CA THR A 112 -20.29 70.28 15.41
C THR A 112 -19.97 71.30 16.49
N SER A 113 -20.54 71.14 17.68
CA SER A 113 -20.40 72.10 18.78
C SER A 113 -20.56 71.43 20.14
N TYR A 114 -20.10 72.12 21.18
CA TYR A 114 -20.29 71.67 22.56
C TYR A 114 -21.64 72.17 23.11
N THR A 115 -22.45 71.26 23.64
CA THR A 115 -23.76 71.55 24.23
C THR A 115 -23.79 71.18 25.72
N THR A 116 -24.45 71.99 26.55
CA THR A 116 -24.55 71.72 28.00
C THR A 116 -25.55 70.62 28.28
N ILE A 117 -25.08 69.54 28.89
CA ILE A 117 -25.88 68.37 29.29
C ILE A 117 -26.19 68.36 30.79
N GLY A 118 -25.46 69.14 31.58
CA GLY A 118 -25.62 69.17 33.03
C GLY A 118 -24.91 70.35 33.67
N ASN A 119 -25.41 70.75 34.84
CA ASN A 119 -24.80 71.78 35.68
C ASN A 119 -24.56 71.19 37.06
N LEU A 120 -23.31 71.17 37.50
CA LEU A 120 -22.91 70.61 38.78
C LEU A 120 -23.07 71.67 39.88
N ASN A 121 -23.90 71.36 40.88
CA ASN A 121 -24.08 72.19 42.06
C ASN A 121 -24.06 71.30 43.31
N GLY A 122 -23.20 71.61 44.28
CA GLY A 122 -23.04 70.81 45.48
C GLY A 122 -22.17 69.57 45.26
N SER A 123 -22.58 68.44 45.83
CA SER A 123 -21.85 67.17 45.77
C SER A 123 -22.83 66.02 45.48
N GLY A 124 -22.42 65.04 44.69
CA GLY A 124 -23.24 63.90 44.29
C GLY A 124 -22.62 63.14 43.13
N SER A 125 -23.44 62.40 42.40
CA SER A 125 -23.05 61.69 41.17
C SER A 125 -23.84 62.23 39.99
N PHE A 126 -23.21 62.23 38.82
CA PHE A 126 -23.80 62.62 37.55
C PHE A 126 -24.02 61.37 36.70
N SER A 127 -25.14 61.32 35.98
CA SER A 127 -25.46 60.25 35.03
C SER A 127 -26.20 60.83 33.84
N TYR A 128 -25.74 60.54 32.62
CA TYR A 128 -26.36 61.03 31.40
C TYR A 128 -26.22 60.02 30.26
N SER A 129 -27.34 59.64 29.65
CA SER A 129 -27.34 58.82 28.43
C SER A 129 -27.18 59.70 27.21
N LEU A 130 -26.17 59.41 26.39
CA LEU A 130 -25.86 60.15 25.18
C LEU A 130 -26.92 59.89 24.11
N ASN A 131 -27.21 60.91 23.31
CA ASN A 131 -28.04 60.76 22.11
C ASN A 131 -27.20 60.48 20.86
N ALA A 132 -27.86 60.09 19.76
CA ALA A 132 -27.19 59.70 18.51
C ALA A 132 -26.23 60.77 17.95
N ASN A 133 -26.50 62.07 18.14
CA ASN A 133 -25.62 63.13 17.65
C ASN A 133 -24.36 63.30 18.52
N GLN A 134 -24.35 62.79 19.75
CA GLN A 134 -23.20 62.83 20.65
C GLN A 134 -22.31 61.58 20.54
N MET A 135 -22.81 60.51 19.90
CA MET A 135 -22.07 59.27 19.64
C MET A 135 -21.39 59.34 18.28
N VAL A 136 -20.32 60.13 18.20
CA VAL A 136 -19.58 60.43 16.96
C VAL A 136 -18.09 60.11 17.12
N TYR A 137 -17.39 60.04 15.98
CA TYR A 137 -15.96 59.69 15.94
C TYR A 137 -15.06 60.61 16.79
N ASN A 138 -15.44 61.88 16.91
CA ASN A 138 -14.70 62.89 17.68
C ASN A 138 -15.51 63.42 18.87
N ALA A 139 -16.27 62.54 19.53
CA ALA A 139 -17.00 62.90 20.73
C ALA A 139 -16.02 63.47 21.77
N GLY A 140 -16.53 64.35 22.64
CA GLY A 140 -15.67 65.01 23.62
C GLY A 140 -16.46 65.49 24.81
N ILE A 141 -15.86 65.35 26.00
CA ILE A 141 -16.37 65.89 27.25
C ILE A 141 -15.64 67.16 27.61
N ARG A 142 -16.38 68.16 28.09
CA ARG A 142 -15.84 69.43 28.56
C ARG A 142 -16.44 69.82 29.90
N PHE A 143 -15.56 70.20 30.83
CA PHE A 143 -15.95 70.87 32.07
C PHE A 143 -15.55 72.34 32.00
N ILE A 144 -16.53 73.24 32.11
CA ILE A 144 -16.35 74.69 31.98
C ILE A 144 -17.12 75.43 33.07
N SER A 145 -16.72 76.66 33.38
CA SER A 145 -17.51 77.53 34.25
C SER A 145 -18.92 77.76 33.70
N GLY A 146 -19.93 77.41 34.49
CA GLY A 146 -21.36 77.63 34.21
C GLY A 146 -21.92 78.91 34.85
N SER A 147 -21.15 79.55 35.72
CA SER A 147 -21.49 80.82 36.38
C SER A 147 -20.22 81.63 36.64
N GLY A 148 -20.25 82.94 36.42
CA GLY A 148 -19.09 83.79 36.71
C GLY A 148 -18.90 84.09 38.22
N GLY A 149 -17.76 84.68 38.55
CA GLY A 149 -17.47 85.18 39.90
C GLY A 149 -16.57 84.26 40.72
N TRP A 150 -15.83 83.38 40.07
CA TRP A 150 -15.00 82.42 40.78
C TRP A 150 -13.84 83.10 41.54
N SER A 151 -13.63 82.72 42.79
CA SER A 151 -12.51 83.14 43.62
C SER A 151 -11.49 82.01 43.80
N ASN A 152 -10.28 82.37 44.24
CA ASN A 152 -9.22 81.38 44.57
C ASN A 152 -9.52 80.57 45.84
N SER A 153 -10.69 80.75 46.48
CA SER A 153 -11.09 79.96 47.65
C SER A 153 -12.09 78.86 47.29
N GLU A 154 -12.73 78.95 46.13
CA GLU A 154 -13.83 78.08 45.71
C GLU A 154 -13.27 76.88 44.97
N THR A 155 -13.82 75.70 45.27
CA THR A 155 -13.27 74.44 44.76
C THR A 155 -14.36 73.40 44.54
N MET A 156 -14.27 72.76 43.38
CA MET A 156 -15.06 71.59 43.01
C MET A 156 -14.13 70.48 42.53
N TYR A 157 -14.46 69.24 42.88
CA TYR A 157 -13.74 68.04 42.48
C TYR A 157 -14.64 67.20 41.58
N ILE A 158 -14.05 66.54 40.59
CA ILE A 158 -14.66 65.50 39.76
C ILE A 158 -13.79 64.25 39.86
N ASP A 159 -14.43 63.09 39.91
CA ASP A 159 -13.79 61.80 40.03
C ASP A 159 -14.58 60.72 39.26
N ASN A 160 -13.93 59.59 38.93
CA ASN A 160 -14.55 58.44 38.27
C ASN A 160 -15.25 58.79 36.95
N VAL A 161 -14.60 59.52 36.04
CA VAL A 161 -15.18 59.80 34.71
C VAL A 161 -15.25 58.49 33.93
N LEU A 162 -16.46 57.98 33.73
CA LEU A 162 -16.73 56.71 33.09
C LEU A 162 -17.78 56.87 31.99
N PHE A 163 -17.41 56.49 30.77
CA PHE A 163 -18.37 56.19 29.71
C PHE A 163 -18.54 54.68 29.62
N SER A 164 -19.74 54.19 29.89
CA SER A 164 -20.15 52.82 29.57
C SER A 164 -20.78 52.82 28.18
N VAL A 165 -20.16 52.15 27.23
CA VAL A 165 -20.48 52.20 25.80
C VAL A 165 -20.85 50.81 25.31
N ILE A 166 -21.81 50.75 24.39
CA ILE A 166 -22.22 49.52 23.72
C ILE A 166 -21.94 49.71 22.23
N PHE A 167 -21.03 48.90 21.67
CA PHE A 167 -20.78 48.84 20.22
C PHE A 167 -21.54 47.65 19.60
N PRO A 168 -21.78 47.66 18.27
CA PRO A 168 -22.19 46.46 17.54
C PRO A 168 -21.09 45.39 17.67
N ASN A 169 -21.47 44.14 17.89
CA ASN A 169 -20.53 43.02 17.90
C ASN A 169 -20.21 42.63 16.45
N ASP A 170 -18.94 42.57 16.08
CA ASP A 170 -18.57 41.98 14.80
C ASP A 170 -18.69 40.44 14.90
N PRO A 171 -19.13 39.74 13.84
CA PRO A 171 -19.19 38.29 13.86
C PRO A 171 -17.78 37.67 13.70
N PRO A 172 -17.51 36.51 14.33
CA PRO A 172 -16.26 35.79 14.10
C PRO A 172 -16.14 35.29 12.67
N VAL A 173 -14.91 35.05 12.25
CA VAL A 173 -14.57 34.40 10.99
C VAL A 173 -13.94 33.05 11.29
N VAL A 174 -14.56 31.99 10.81
CA VAL A 174 -14.13 30.60 10.98
C VAL A 174 -13.68 30.05 9.65
N VAL A 175 -12.45 29.56 9.59
CA VAL A 175 -11.88 28.92 8.42
C VAL A 175 -11.35 27.56 8.84
N GLY A 176 -11.82 26.50 8.19
CA GLY A 176 -11.39 25.13 8.45
C GLY A 176 -11.19 24.35 7.16
N ALA A 177 -10.36 23.32 7.22
CA ALA A 177 -10.11 22.40 6.12
C ALA A 177 -9.66 21.04 6.66
N GLY A 178 -9.75 20.01 5.82
CA GLY A 178 -9.30 18.66 6.12
C GLY A 178 -10.27 17.59 5.68
N ASP A 179 -10.72 17.64 4.43
CA ASP A 179 -11.51 16.57 3.84
C ASP A 179 -10.66 15.30 3.78
N GLN A 180 -11.19 14.18 4.26
CA GLN A 180 -10.45 12.94 4.46
C GLN A 180 -11.30 11.70 4.12
N VAL A 181 -10.62 10.57 3.90
CA VAL A 181 -11.26 9.25 3.83
C VAL A 181 -11.39 8.70 5.24
N TYR A 182 -12.57 8.15 5.56
CA TYR A 182 -12.81 7.42 6.80
C TYR A 182 -12.68 5.92 6.55
N CYS A 183 -11.72 5.30 7.24
CA CYS A 183 -11.55 3.84 7.25
C CYS A 183 -12.43 3.23 8.35
N ASN A 184 -13.15 2.16 8.05
CA ASN A 184 -14.06 1.54 9.01
C ASN A 184 -13.35 1.12 10.30
N GLY A 185 -14.02 1.29 11.44
CA GLY A 185 -13.47 1.00 12.77
C GLY A 185 -12.35 1.95 13.24
N SER A 186 -12.00 2.97 12.45
CA SER A 186 -11.06 4.01 12.87
C SER A 186 -11.74 5.12 13.69
N SER A 187 -10.92 5.99 14.27
CA SER A 187 -11.37 7.23 14.91
C SER A 187 -10.61 8.38 14.25
N THR A 188 -11.31 9.19 13.46
CA THR A 188 -10.67 10.17 12.56
C THR A 188 -11.01 11.60 12.99
N PRO A 189 -10.02 12.51 13.07
CA PRO A 189 -10.29 13.91 13.39
C PRO A 189 -11.18 14.54 12.31
N ILE A 190 -12.17 15.32 12.72
CA ILE A 190 -13.12 15.93 11.79
C ILE A 190 -12.52 17.06 10.94
N ALA A 191 -11.38 17.61 11.36
CA ALA A 191 -10.68 18.69 10.66
C ALA A 191 -9.16 18.53 10.84
N GLN A 192 -8.39 18.97 9.85
CA GLN A 192 -6.92 19.01 9.92
C GLN A 192 -6.39 20.41 10.22
N SER A 193 -7.21 21.44 9.99
CA SER A 193 -6.93 22.82 10.34
C SER A 193 -8.22 23.55 10.68
N ILE A 194 -8.14 24.47 11.63
CA ILE A 194 -9.21 25.38 12.01
C ILE A 194 -8.57 26.68 12.51
N ASN A 195 -9.15 27.81 12.15
CA ASN A 195 -8.71 29.13 12.58
C ASN A 195 -9.95 29.99 12.81
N ILE A 196 -10.07 30.56 14.01
CA ILE A 196 -11.16 31.42 14.43
C ILE A 196 -10.58 32.79 14.75
N THR A 197 -10.96 33.78 13.96
CA THR A 197 -10.54 35.18 14.13
C THR A 197 -11.73 36.05 14.33
N ASP A 198 -11.65 36.95 15.28
CA ASP A 198 -12.75 37.83 15.67
C ASP A 198 -12.17 39.23 15.93
N PRO A 199 -12.74 40.31 15.36
CA PRO A 199 -12.18 41.66 15.48
C PRO A 199 -12.24 42.25 16.89
N ASP A 200 -13.26 41.90 17.66
CA ASP A 200 -13.61 42.52 18.95
C ASP A 200 -13.66 41.52 20.12
N ASP A 201 -13.83 40.22 19.85
CA ASP A 201 -13.75 39.18 20.87
C ASP A 201 -12.45 38.35 20.80
N THR A 202 -12.01 37.82 21.95
CA THR A 202 -10.87 36.86 22.02
C THR A 202 -11.26 35.48 22.52
N SER A 203 -12.52 35.31 22.90
CA SER A 203 -13.07 34.11 23.53
C SER A 203 -14.55 34.00 23.25
N THR A 204 -15.08 32.78 23.30
CA THR A 204 -16.52 32.53 23.24
C THR A 204 -16.95 31.60 24.38
N THR A 205 -18.25 31.47 24.58
CA THR A 205 -18.82 30.56 25.59
C THR A 205 -19.11 29.17 25.04
N ALA A 206 -19.22 29.00 23.72
CA ALA A 206 -19.35 27.69 23.10
C ALA A 206 -18.98 27.69 21.61
N VAL A 207 -18.61 26.50 21.12
CA VAL A 207 -18.53 26.15 19.69
C VAL A 207 -19.39 24.92 19.47
N TYR A 208 -20.11 24.89 18.35
CA TYR A 208 -21.04 23.82 18.02
C TYR A 208 -20.57 23.11 16.76
N ILE A 209 -20.53 21.79 16.83
CA ILE A 209 -20.04 20.93 15.75
C ILE A 209 -21.14 19.94 15.42
N GLN A 210 -21.64 19.96 14.19
CA GLN A 210 -22.74 19.10 13.77
C GLN A 210 -22.33 18.24 12.58
N ILE A 211 -22.83 17.00 12.54
CA ILE A 211 -22.84 16.20 11.31
C ILE A 211 -23.99 16.72 10.43
N SER A 212 -23.72 17.77 9.65
CA SER A 212 -24.73 18.54 8.92
C SER A 212 -25.30 17.81 7.72
N ASN A 213 -24.60 16.80 7.19
CA ASN A 213 -25.11 15.94 6.13
C ASN A 213 -24.66 14.49 6.34
N GLY A 214 -25.54 13.54 6.01
CA GLY A 214 -25.29 12.10 6.08
C GLY A 214 -25.34 11.51 7.49
N TYR A 215 -25.72 12.27 8.52
CA TYR A 215 -25.81 11.77 9.90
C TYR A 215 -26.74 10.56 10.03
N VAL A 216 -26.25 9.51 10.69
CA VAL A 216 -27.04 8.32 11.01
C VAL A 216 -27.23 8.22 12.53
N ILE A 217 -28.47 8.50 12.96
CA ILE A 217 -28.85 8.49 14.37
C ILE A 217 -28.56 7.13 15.03
N GLY A 218 -27.88 7.17 16.18
CA GLY A 218 -27.55 5.98 16.96
C GLY A 218 -26.34 5.17 16.47
N GLU A 219 -25.79 5.50 15.30
CA GLU A 219 -24.58 4.88 14.76
C GLU A 219 -23.38 5.82 14.83
N ASP A 220 -23.57 7.08 14.42
CA ASP A 220 -22.51 8.08 14.33
C ASP A 220 -22.27 8.79 15.67
N LEU A 221 -21.00 9.09 15.95
CA LEU A 221 -20.58 9.73 17.20
C LEU A 221 -19.42 10.70 16.97
N LEU A 222 -19.55 11.92 17.51
CA LEU A 222 -18.44 12.84 17.71
C LEU A 222 -17.96 12.82 19.15
N THR A 223 -16.65 12.69 19.34
CA THR A 223 -16.02 12.65 20.67
C THR A 223 -14.87 13.64 20.74
N LEU A 224 -14.86 14.50 21.77
CA LEU A 224 -13.68 15.29 22.12
C LEU A 224 -12.65 14.39 22.80
N THR A 225 -11.47 14.27 22.22
CA THR A 225 -10.35 13.53 22.82
C THR A 225 -9.37 14.47 23.53
N GLY A 226 -8.44 13.93 24.32
CA GLY A 226 -7.45 14.73 25.04
C GLY A 226 -7.99 15.48 26.27
N SER A 227 -7.22 16.44 26.76
CA SER A 227 -7.57 17.27 27.93
C SER A 227 -7.50 18.74 27.55
N HIS A 228 -8.64 19.42 27.65
CA HIS A 228 -8.82 20.82 27.26
C HIS A 228 -9.34 21.64 28.46
N PRO A 229 -8.45 22.22 29.28
CA PRO A 229 -8.86 22.96 30.48
C PRO A 229 -9.83 24.10 30.15
N GLY A 230 -10.95 24.15 30.86
CA GLY A 230 -11.98 25.18 30.65
C GLY A 230 -12.98 24.87 29.53
N ILE A 231 -12.81 23.77 28.79
CA ILE A 231 -13.76 23.31 27.76
C ILE A 231 -14.36 21.96 28.18
N THR A 232 -15.68 21.85 28.12
CA THR A 232 -16.42 20.60 28.33
C THR A 232 -17.22 20.25 27.07
N ALA A 233 -17.32 18.96 26.74
CA ALA A 233 -18.05 18.50 25.56
C ALA A 233 -19.36 17.81 25.94
N SER A 234 -20.42 18.04 25.15
CA SER A 234 -21.72 17.38 25.30
C SER A 234 -22.26 16.97 23.93
N TRP A 235 -22.48 15.67 23.73
CA TRP A 235 -23.04 15.12 22.49
C TRP A 235 -24.57 15.03 22.58
N ASP A 236 -25.26 15.58 21.59
CA ASP A 236 -26.68 15.36 21.35
C ASP A 236 -26.87 14.35 20.21
N PRO A 237 -27.27 13.10 20.51
CA PRO A 237 -27.47 12.06 19.49
C PRO A 237 -28.73 12.30 18.63
N VAL A 238 -29.62 13.20 19.01
CA VAL A 238 -30.81 13.50 18.21
C VAL A 238 -30.46 14.46 17.08
N GLU A 239 -29.75 15.53 17.41
CA GLU A 239 -29.32 16.55 16.44
C GLU A 239 -28.03 16.19 15.69
N GLY A 240 -27.32 15.15 16.13
CA GLY A 240 -25.99 14.82 15.62
C GLY A 240 -24.96 15.93 15.93
N LYS A 241 -25.10 16.56 17.10
CA LYS A 241 -24.43 17.82 17.44
C LYS A 241 -23.60 17.70 18.71
N LEU A 242 -22.30 17.98 18.61
CA LEU A 242 -21.39 18.13 19.72
C LEU A 242 -21.28 19.60 20.12
N THR A 243 -21.57 19.92 21.38
CA THR A 243 -21.33 21.24 21.94
C THR A 243 -20.04 21.25 22.75
N LEU A 244 -19.09 22.10 22.39
CA LEU A 244 -17.91 22.43 23.19
C LEU A 244 -18.24 23.69 24.01
N ARG A 245 -18.40 23.58 25.33
CA ARG A 245 -18.76 24.67 26.24
C ARG A 245 -17.55 25.20 27.01
N GLY A 246 -17.34 26.51 26.93
CA GLY A 246 -16.33 27.29 27.64
C GLY A 246 -16.85 27.95 28.94
N PRO A 247 -16.44 29.19 29.26
CA PRO A 247 -15.72 30.15 28.40
C PRO A 247 -14.24 29.78 28.20
N ALA A 248 -13.76 29.95 26.97
CA ALA A 248 -12.35 29.72 26.61
C ALA A 248 -11.94 30.60 25.42
N SER A 249 -10.64 30.88 25.28
CA SER A 249 -10.12 31.64 24.15
C SER A 249 -10.32 30.91 22.83
N TYR A 250 -10.35 31.62 21.72
CA TYR A 250 -10.49 31.01 20.39
C TYR A 250 -9.40 29.98 20.10
N THR A 251 -8.14 30.26 20.46
CA THR A 251 -7.04 29.28 20.35
C THR A 251 -7.26 28.02 21.18
N ALA A 252 -7.97 28.09 22.31
CA ALA A 252 -8.28 26.89 23.10
C ALA A 252 -9.36 26.05 22.40
N PHE A 253 -10.38 26.70 21.82
CA PHE A 253 -11.37 26.02 20.99
C PHE A 253 -10.79 25.42 19.72
N GLU A 254 -9.87 26.11 19.03
CA GLU A 254 -9.19 25.57 17.85
C GLU A 254 -8.49 24.24 18.16
N ASN A 255 -7.73 24.18 19.25
CA ASN A 255 -7.09 22.94 19.71
C ASN A 255 -8.12 21.87 20.08
N ALA A 256 -9.22 22.23 20.75
CA ALA A 256 -10.28 21.28 21.09
C ALA A 256 -10.98 20.72 19.83
N ILE A 257 -11.27 21.56 18.84
CA ILE A 257 -11.91 21.15 17.57
C ILE A 257 -11.03 20.17 16.80
N LEU A 258 -9.72 20.41 16.74
CA LEU A 258 -8.76 19.48 16.09
C LEU A 258 -8.69 18.11 16.78
N ASP A 259 -9.03 18.05 18.07
CA ASP A 259 -9.11 16.82 18.86
C ASP A 259 -10.53 16.20 18.88
N VAL A 260 -11.49 16.77 18.15
CA VAL A 260 -12.80 16.14 17.94
C VAL A 260 -12.70 15.08 16.85
N HIS A 261 -13.03 13.85 17.21
CA HIS A 261 -12.98 12.70 16.31
C HIS A 261 -14.38 12.19 15.99
N TYR A 262 -14.57 11.80 14.73
CA TYR A 262 -15.71 11.01 14.28
C TYR A 262 -15.43 9.52 14.40
N SER A 263 -16.47 8.76 14.74
CA SER A 263 -16.51 7.31 14.70
C SER A 263 -17.95 6.85 14.42
N THR A 264 -18.10 5.61 13.95
CA THR A 264 -19.41 4.98 13.75
C THR A 264 -19.41 3.53 14.18
N SER A 265 -20.54 3.05 14.72
CA SER A 265 -20.75 1.64 15.04
C SER A 265 -21.24 0.81 13.85
N ALA A 266 -21.52 1.44 12.71
CA ALA A 266 -21.94 0.74 11.50
C ALA A 266 -20.86 -0.26 11.05
N ALA A 267 -21.27 -1.49 10.72
CA ALA A 267 -20.32 -2.52 10.28
C ALA A 267 -19.74 -2.25 8.90
N ASN A 268 -20.45 -1.53 8.03
CA ASN A 268 -20.02 -1.14 6.68
C ASN A 268 -20.59 0.25 6.37
N PRO A 269 -20.04 1.32 6.95
CA PRO A 269 -20.55 2.67 6.70
C PRO A 269 -20.33 3.04 5.23
N THR A 270 -21.29 3.77 4.66
CA THR A 270 -21.21 4.26 3.27
C THR A 270 -21.61 5.74 3.19
N GLY A 271 -21.33 6.36 2.04
CA GLY A 271 -21.65 7.76 1.77
C GLY A 271 -20.61 8.70 2.37
N MET A 272 -21.05 9.92 2.70
CA MET A 272 -20.22 10.97 3.25
C MET A 272 -20.81 11.48 4.56
N ARG A 273 -19.98 12.05 5.41
CA ARG A 273 -20.37 12.83 6.58
C ARG A 273 -19.79 14.22 6.41
N GLN A 274 -20.65 15.22 6.34
CA GLN A 274 -20.22 16.60 6.32
C GLN A 274 -20.36 17.17 7.73
N PHE A 275 -19.34 17.88 8.18
CA PHE A 275 -19.31 18.50 9.50
C PHE A 275 -19.39 20.01 9.35
N SER A 276 -20.31 20.66 10.08
CA SER A 276 -20.32 22.10 10.25
C SER A 276 -19.75 22.45 11.63
N ILE A 277 -18.78 23.36 11.66
CA ILE A 277 -18.12 23.85 12.87
C ILE A 277 -18.47 25.33 13.00
N THR A 278 -19.38 25.66 13.91
CA THR A 278 -20.01 26.98 13.99
C THR A 278 -19.68 27.66 15.33
N VAL A 279 -19.24 28.92 15.25
CA VAL A 279 -19.19 29.81 16.42
C VAL A 279 -20.53 30.53 16.51
N GLY A 280 -21.48 29.84 17.14
CA GLY A 280 -22.87 30.27 17.25
C GLY A 280 -23.82 29.06 17.31
N GLU A 281 -24.97 29.23 17.94
CA GLU A 281 -25.84 28.11 18.32
C GLU A 281 -26.64 27.52 17.16
N ALA A 282 -26.97 28.31 16.15
CA ALA A 282 -27.78 27.84 15.03
C ALA A 282 -27.01 26.83 14.18
N ASN A 283 -27.73 25.81 13.73
CA ASN A 283 -27.20 24.67 12.98
C ASN A 283 -27.00 25.06 11.51
N PHE A 284 -25.78 24.91 11.01
CA PHE A 284 -25.42 25.36 9.67
C PHE A 284 -25.53 24.23 8.66
N LEU A 285 -26.25 24.47 7.56
CA LEU A 285 -26.34 23.55 6.42
C LEU A 285 -25.49 24.08 5.26
N PRO A 286 -24.34 23.47 4.95
CA PRO A 286 -23.43 23.99 3.93
C PRO A 286 -24.03 24.02 2.52
N ALA A 287 -25.00 23.14 2.22
CA ALA A 287 -25.64 23.06 0.91
C ALA A 287 -26.41 24.34 0.53
N THR A 288 -27.03 24.99 1.52
CA THR A 288 -27.77 26.25 1.34
C THR A 288 -26.97 27.46 1.80
N GLY A 289 -25.99 27.27 2.69
CA GLY A 289 -25.30 28.36 3.36
C GLY A 289 -26.16 29.05 4.42
N HIS A 290 -27.27 28.44 4.81
CA HIS A 290 -28.22 28.98 5.79
C HIS A 290 -28.05 28.33 7.17
N TYR A 291 -28.58 29.00 8.18
CA TYR A 291 -28.57 28.54 9.58
C TYR A 291 -29.98 28.22 10.03
N TYR A 292 -30.15 27.16 10.80
CA TYR A 292 -31.45 26.68 11.24
C TYR A 292 -31.46 26.50 12.76
N GLU A 293 -32.57 26.84 13.38
CA GLU A 293 -32.77 26.75 14.82
C GLU A 293 -34.17 26.21 15.10
N TYR A 294 -34.27 25.17 15.91
CA TYR A 294 -35.56 24.75 16.45
C TYR A 294 -35.89 25.54 17.71
N VAL A 295 -37.03 26.22 17.71
CA VAL A 295 -37.54 26.97 18.86
C VAL A 295 -38.71 26.20 19.47
N ALA A 296 -38.50 25.67 20.67
CA ALA A 296 -39.55 24.98 21.42
C ALA A 296 -40.58 25.99 21.98
N ASP A 297 -41.83 25.86 21.54
CA ASP A 297 -42.98 26.63 22.05
C ASP A 297 -44.25 25.79 21.88
N ALA A 298 -44.57 25.01 22.91
CA ALA A 298 -45.64 24.02 22.83
C ALA A 298 -47.02 24.69 22.71
N GLY A 299 -47.73 24.38 21.62
CA GLY A 299 -49.07 24.90 21.32
C GLY A 299 -49.08 26.24 20.60
N ILE A 300 -47.93 26.76 20.15
CA ILE A 300 -47.88 27.97 19.32
C ILE A 300 -48.65 27.76 18.02
N THR A 301 -49.43 28.77 17.61
CA THR A 301 -50.13 28.73 16.32
C THR A 301 -49.15 29.01 15.17
N TRP A 302 -49.45 28.57 13.95
CA TRP A 302 -48.58 28.83 12.80
C TRP A 302 -48.38 30.34 12.58
N THR A 303 -49.45 31.12 12.70
CA THR A 303 -49.40 32.59 12.55
C THR A 303 -48.53 33.24 13.62
N ASP A 304 -48.63 32.79 14.87
CA ASP A 304 -47.78 33.32 15.94
C ASP A 304 -46.32 32.88 15.77
N ALA A 305 -46.07 31.67 15.24
CA ALA A 305 -44.74 31.17 14.93
C ALA A 305 -44.08 31.95 13.79
N GLU A 306 -44.84 32.34 12.76
CA GLU A 306 -44.36 33.19 11.66
C GLU A 306 -43.92 34.57 12.15
N VAL A 307 -44.72 35.20 13.01
CA VAL A 307 -44.36 36.46 13.68
C VAL A 307 -43.18 36.27 14.62
N ALA A 308 -43.14 35.16 15.37
CA ALA A 308 -42.06 34.90 16.31
C ALA A 308 -40.73 34.66 15.57
N ALA A 309 -40.73 33.91 14.47
CA ALA A 309 -39.56 33.69 13.62
C ALA A 309 -39.06 34.99 12.98
N SER A 310 -39.96 35.81 12.44
CA SER A 310 -39.62 37.11 11.83
C SER A 310 -39.13 38.18 12.80
N ASN A 311 -39.28 37.98 14.12
CA ASN A 311 -38.70 38.87 15.12
C ASN A 311 -37.30 38.43 15.59
N ARG A 312 -36.77 37.31 15.09
CA ARG A 312 -35.46 36.79 15.48
C ARG A 312 -34.39 37.31 14.54
N THR A 313 -33.21 37.51 15.10
CA THR A 313 -32.01 37.84 14.35
C THR A 313 -30.85 36.96 14.79
N TYR A 314 -29.93 36.68 13.87
CA TYR A 314 -28.76 35.83 14.13
C TYR A 314 -27.54 36.45 13.46
N PHE A 315 -26.66 37.09 14.24
CA PHE A 315 -25.52 37.87 13.75
C PHE A 315 -25.91 38.85 12.62
N GLY A 316 -27.07 39.50 12.76
CA GLY A 316 -27.60 40.44 11.78
C GLY A 316 -28.41 39.80 10.64
N LEU A 317 -28.44 38.47 10.52
CA LEU A 317 -29.37 37.78 9.61
C LEU A 317 -30.81 37.86 10.15
N GLN A 318 -31.77 38.07 9.25
CA GLN A 318 -33.19 38.05 9.58
C GLN A 318 -33.73 36.61 9.63
N GLY A 319 -34.39 36.24 10.72
CA GLY A 319 -35.06 34.94 10.85
C GLY A 319 -36.40 34.88 10.13
N TYR A 320 -36.80 33.69 9.69
CA TYR A 320 -38.12 33.38 9.12
C TYR A 320 -38.46 31.89 9.35
N LEU A 321 -39.74 31.48 9.20
CA LEU A 321 -40.07 30.06 9.27
C LEU A 321 -39.41 29.31 8.11
N ALA A 322 -38.75 28.20 8.40
CA ALA A 322 -37.89 27.50 7.45
C ALA A 322 -38.63 27.07 6.18
N THR A 323 -37.95 27.19 5.06
CA THR A 323 -38.39 26.79 3.73
C THR A 323 -37.55 25.59 3.28
N LEU A 324 -38.18 24.47 2.98
CA LEU A 324 -37.48 23.19 2.79
C LEU A 324 -37.57 22.77 1.31
N THR A 325 -36.64 23.28 0.50
CA THR A 325 -36.74 23.23 -0.96
C THR A 325 -36.15 21.96 -1.59
N ASN A 326 -35.43 21.16 -0.81
CA ASN A 326 -34.82 19.91 -1.23
C ASN A 326 -34.76 18.88 -0.09
N GLN A 327 -34.32 17.66 -0.42
CA GLN A 327 -34.26 16.55 0.53
C GLN A 327 -33.29 16.81 1.70
N GLU A 328 -32.14 17.43 1.45
CA GLU A 328 -31.13 17.67 2.49
C GLU A 328 -31.67 18.65 3.54
N GLU A 329 -32.34 19.72 3.12
CA GLU A 329 -33.00 20.65 4.06
C GLU A 329 -34.11 19.97 4.87
N ALA A 330 -34.88 19.09 4.25
CA ALA A 330 -35.96 18.37 4.90
C ALA A 330 -35.45 17.36 5.94
N ASP A 331 -34.40 16.62 5.61
CA ASP A 331 -33.75 15.67 6.52
C ASP A 331 -33.09 16.43 7.69
N PHE A 332 -32.38 17.53 7.38
CA PHE A 332 -31.73 18.39 8.35
C PHE A 332 -32.74 18.99 9.34
N SER A 333 -33.75 19.71 8.85
CA SER A 333 -34.78 20.33 9.70
C SER A 333 -35.66 19.31 10.41
N GLY A 334 -35.90 18.14 9.79
CA GLY A 334 -36.61 17.03 10.40
C GLY A 334 -35.89 16.48 11.64
N SER A 335 -34.57 16.33 11.57
CA SER A 335 -33.74 15.90 12.70
C SER A 335 -33.72 16.94 13.84
N GLN A 336 -33.70 18.22 13.48
CA GLN A 336 -33.68 19.36 14.40
C GLN A 336 -34.96 19.48 15.22
N ALA A 337 -36.12 19.37 14.58
CA ALA A 337 -37.40 19.58 15.25
C ALA A 337 -37.86 18.38 16.10
N GLN A 338 -37.07 17.30 16.18
CA GLN A 338 -37.54 15.97 16.62
C GLN A 338 -38.82 15.53 15.90
N GLY A 339 -39.03 16.06 14.68
CA GLY A 339 -40.25 15.89 13.93
C GLY A 339 -41.47 16.68 14.43
N VAL A 340 -41.39 17.74 15.24
CA VAL A 340 -42.62 18.43 15.70
C VAL A 340 -42.48 19.96 15.70
N GLY A 341 -42.63 20.56 14.52
CA GLY A 341 -42.55 22.01 14.39
C GLY A 341 -43.16 22.57 13.10
N TRP A 342 -43.60 23.84 13.18
CA TRP A 342 -44.05 24.60 12.02
C TRP A 342 -42.91 24.95 11.06
N ILE A 343 -43.24 24.96 9.77
CA ILE A 343 -42.38 25.42 8.66
C ILE A 343 -43.15 26.41 7.79
N GLY A 344 -42.45 27.12 6.92
CA GLY A 344 -42.92 28.28 6.17
C GLY A 344 -43.90 28.02 5.02
N ALA A 345 -44.58 26.88 4.99
CA ALA A 345 -45.47 26.49 3.89
C ALA A 345 -46.96 26.57 4.26
N SER A 346 -47.76 27.10 3.34
CA SER A 346 -49.22 27.24 3.49
C SER A 346 -49.93 27.25 2.14
N ASP A 347 -51.18 26.77 2.10
CA ASP A 347 -52.12 26.93 0.98
C ASP A 347 -53.34 27.81 1.33
N ALA A 348 -53.32 28.51 2.47
CA ALA A 348 -54.44 29.34 2.97
C ALA A 348 -54.89 30.43 1.99
N ALA A 349 -54.01 30.86 1.07
CA ALA A 349 -54.33 31.82 0.02
C ALA A 349 -55.20 31.21 -1.11
N SER A 350 -55.01 29.92 -1.41
CA SER A 350 -55.73 29.18 -2.43
C SER A 350 -55.65 27.69 -2.14
N GLU A 351 -56.75 27.14 -1.61
CA GLU A 351 -56.95 25.72 -1.32
C GLU A 351 -56.30 24.76 -2.33
N GLY A 352 -55.47 23.84 -1.85
CA GLY A 352 -54.78 22.84 -2.64
C GLY A 352 -53.64 23.38 -3.52
N GLN A 353 -53.23 24.64 -3.34
CA GLN A 353 -52.02 25.23 -3.93
C GLN A 353 -51.07 25.65 -2.82
N TRP A 354 -50.06 24.82 -2.57
CA TRP A 354 -49.10 25.04 -1.49
C TRP A 354 -47.93 25.90 -1.95
N LEU A 355 -47.66 26.95 -1.18
CA LEU A 355 -46.55 27.88 -1.39
C LEU A 355 -45.65 27.92 -0.17
N TRP A 356 -44.37 28.20 -0.40
CA TRP A 356 -43.54 28.84 0.61
C TRP A 356 -44.02 30.29 0.75
N VAL A 357 -44.36 30.71 1.98
CA VAL A 357 -44.94 32.02 2.26
C VAL A 357 -44.03 32.90 3.13
N THR A 358 -42.90 32.36 3.58
CA THR A 358 -41.87 33.04 4.36
C THR A 358 -40.53 33.00 3.63
N GLY A 359 -39.55 33.77 4.13
CA GLY A 359 -38.17 33.73 3.65
C GLY A 359 -37.95 34.26 2.23
N PRO A 360 -36.76 34.03 1.66
CA PRO A 360 -36.40 34.39 0.29
C PRO A 360 -37.32 33.76 -0.77
N GLU A 361 -37.91 32.61 -0.45
CA GLU A 361 -38.79 31.81 -1.31
C GLU A 361 -40.27 32.25 -1.22
N ALA A 362 -40.60 33.28 -0.43
CA ALA A 362 -41.97 33.74 -0.24
C ALA A 362 -42.70 33.98 -1.59
N GLY A 363 -43.84 33.30 -1.76
CA GLY A 363 -44.64 33.30 -2.99
C GLY A 363 -44.29 32.18 -3.98
N THR A 364 -43.39 31.26 -3.64
CA THR A 364 -42.96 30.16 -4.51
C THR A 364 -43.87 28.94 -4.35
N PRO A 365 -44.57 28.48 -5.39
CA PRO A 365 -45.37 27.26 -5.32
C PRO A 365 -44.46 26.02 -5.33
N PHE A 366 -44.84 24.98 -4.57
CA PHE A 366 -44.08 23.71 -4.55
C PHE A 366 -44.96 22.46 -4.65
N TRP A 367 -46.26 22.55 -4.37
CA TRP A 367 -47.17 21.41 -4.44
C TRP A 367 -48.60 21.81 -4.85
N SER A 368 -49.26 20.94 -5.61
CA SER A 368 -50.65 21.12 -6.04
C SER A 368 -51.47 19.84 -5.85
N GLY A 369 -52.57 19.96 -5.13
CA GLY A 369 -53.53 18.87 -4.84
C GLY A 369 -53.43 18.32 -3.42
N THR A 370 -54.23 17.30 -3.12
CA THR A 370 -54.20 16.56 -1.86
C THR A 370 -53.12 15.46 -1.89
N ALA A 371 -53.24 14.39 -1.10
CA ALA A 371 -52.32 13.26 -1.01
C ALA A 371 -51.85 12.63 -2.34
N GLY A 372 -52.62 12.80 -3.42
CA GLY A 372 -52.27 12.34 -4.78
C GLY A 372 -51.78 13.44 -5.71
N GLY A 373 -51.41 14.59 -5.15
CA GLY A 373 -50.96 15.78 -5.87
C GLY A 373 -49.60 15.63 -6.54
N THR A 374 -49.11 16.73 -7.08
CA THR A 374 -47.83 16.79 -7.81
C THR A 374 -46.99 17.96 -7.34
N THR A 375 -45.68 17.78 -7.31
CA THR A 375 -44.73 18.86 -7.07
C THR A 375 -44.77 19.89 -8.21
N LEU A 376 -44.43 21.13 -7.87
CA LEU A 376 -44.41 22.26 -8.81
C LEU A 376 -42.99 22.86 -8.93
N PRO A 377 -42.64 23.44 -10.09
CA PRO A 377 -41.40 24.21 -10.23
C PRO A 377 -41.49 25.52 -9.42
N PRO A 378 -40.35 26.08 -8.99
CA PRO A 378 -38.98 25.73 -9.38
C PRO A 378 -38.34 24.59 -8.59
N THR A 379 -38.80 24.30 -7.36
CA THR A 379 -38.14 23.33 -6.46
C THR A 379 -38.40 21.88 -6.86
N ASN A 380 -39.60 21.57 -7.38
CA ASN A 380 -40.04 20.21 -7.72
C ASN A 380 -39.92 19.22 -6.55
N PHE A 381 -40.03 19.70 -5.31
CA PHE A 381 -39.82 18.92 -4.09
C PHE A 381 -40.95 19.16 -3.08
N ALA A 382 -41.36 18.08 -2.41
CA ALA A 382 -42.24 18.11 -1.24
C ALA A 382 -41.99 16.84 -0.41
N ASN A 383 -41.94 16.95 0.91
CA ASN A 383 -41.69 15.82 1.81
C ASN A 383 -42.95 15.42 2.61
N TRP A 384 -44.12 15.35 1.97
CA TRP A 384 -45.37 15.00 2.65
C TRP A 384 -45.34 13.57 3.23
N ASN A 385 -45.94 13.39 4.42
CA ASN A 385 -46.15 12.09 5.05
C ASN A 385 -47.16 11.25 4.25
N GLY A 386 -47.19 9.94 4.49
CA GLY A 386 -48.07 9.02 3.78
C GLY A 386 -49.56 9.39 3.91
N GLY A 387 -50.14 9.84 2.81
CA GLY A 387 -51.53 10.27 2.74
C GLY A 387 -51.75 11.77 2.91
N GLU A 388 -50.69 12.58 2.92
CA GLU A 388 -50.74 14.04 3.08
C GLU A 388 -50.35 14.78 1.79
N PRO A 389 -50.81 16.04 1.58
CA PRO A 389 -51.75 16.77 2.43
C PRO A 389 -53.19 16.26 2.25
N ASN A 390 -53.94 16.11 3.33
CA ASN A 390 -55.26 15.45 3.29
C ASN A 390 -56.45 16.42 3.46
N GLN A 391 -56.19 17.66 3.86
CA GLN A 391 -57.16 18.72 4.07
C GLN A 391 -58.27 18.36 5.10
N SER A 392 -57.94 17.62 6.15
CA SER A 392 -58.92 17.10 7.12
C SER A 392 -59.23 18.12 8.20
N GLY A 393 -60.19 18.99 7.90
CA GLY A 393 -60.68 19.98 8.87
C GLY A 393 -60.13 21.38 8.65
N ASN A 394 -59.86 21.75 7.40
CA ASN A 394 -59.34 23.06 7.00
C ASN A 394 -57.91 23.29 7.55
N GLU A 395 -57.02 22.44 7.06
CA GLU A 395 -55.61 22.28 7.37
C GLU A 395 -54.76 22.98 6.32
N ASP A 396 -54.40 24.24 6.60
CA ASP A 396 -53.80 25.10 5.58
C ASP A 396 -52.30 25.39 5.81
N TYR A 397 -51.67 24.71 6.77
CA TYR A 397 -50.32 25.02 7.25
C TYR A 397 -49.46 23.77 7.41
N ALA A 398 -48.22 23.81 6.90
CA ALA A 398 -47.34 22.67 6.90
C ALA A 398 -46.58 22.53 8.23
N HIS A 399 -46.53 21.30 8.71
CA HIS A 399 -45.97 20.93 10.01
C HIS A 399 -45.10 19.68 9.84
N ILE A 400 -43.87 19.69 10.36
CA ILE A 400 -43.03 18.49 10.40
C ILE A 400 -43.68 17.48 11.35
N THR A 401 -43.82 16.23 10.91
CA THR A 401 -44.63 15.19 11.56
C THR A 401 -43.88 14.43 12.65
N ASP A 402 -44.55 14.23 13.79
CA ASP A 402 -43.99 13.48 14.92
C ASP A 402 -43.58 12.07 14.47
N PRO A 403 -42.39 11.57 14.86
CA PRO A 403 -41.89 10.26 14.44
C PRO A 403 -42.87 9.10 14.69
N SER A 404 -43.75 9.21 15.70
CA SER A 404 -44.73 8.19 16.05
C SER A 404 -45.91 8.06 15.07
N VAL A 405 -46.13 9.04 14.19
CA VAL A 405 -47.24 9.04 13.22
C VAL A 405 -46.79 9.10 11.75
N VAL A 406 -45.48 8.94 11.50
CA VAL A 406 -44.91 8.70 10.16
C VAL A 406 -45.45 7.38 9.61
N ARG A 407 -46.00 7.40 8.39
CA ARG A 407 -46.71 6.27 7.78
C ARG A 407 -46.53 6.23 6.27
N GLY A 408 -46.98 5.13 5.65
CA GLY A 408 -46.96 4.98 4.19
C GLY A 408 -45.57 4.91 3.56
N GLY A 409 -44.53 4.63 4.36
CA GLY A 409 -43.14 4.59 3.90
C GLY A 409 -42.47 5.97 3.76
N ALA A 410 -43.10 7.04 4.27
CA ALA A 410 -42.50 8.36 4.30
C ALA A 410 -41.26 8.40 5.22
N PRO A 411 -40.26 9.26 4.94
CA PRO A 411 -39.09 9.43 5.81
C PRO A 411 -39.46 10.16 7.12
N LEU A 412 -38.58 10.05 8.12
CA LEU A 412 -38.64 10.91 9.30
C LEU A 412 -38.50 12.38 8.87
N GLY A 413 -39.17 13.29 9.57
CA GLY A 413 -39.20 14.70 9.18
C GLY A 413 -40.15 15.02 8.01
N SER A 414 -40.95 14.04 7.56
CA SER A 414 -42.04 14.28 6.59
C SER A 414 -43.14 15.18 7.16
N TRP A 415 -43.93 15.80 6.28
CA TRP A 415 -44.84 16.89 6.65
C TRP A 415 -46.30 16.44 6.72
N ASN A 416 -47.06 17.11 7.56
CA ASN A 416 -48.51 17.03 7.66
C ASN A 416 -49.07 18.44 7.44
N ASP A 417 -50.23 18.56 6.81
CA ASP A 417 -51.02 19.77 6.84
C ASP A 417 -51.83 19.81 8.14
N LEU A 418 -51.91 20.97 8.79
CA LEU A 418 -52.68 21.14 10.03
C LEU A 418 -53.42 22.49 10.04
N PRO A 419 -54.49 22.65 10.84
CA PRO A 419 -55.11 23.95 11.04
C PRO A 419 -54.12 24.90 11.74
N ASN A 420 -54.36 26.22 11.71
CA ASN A 420 -53.45 27.21 12.32
C ASN A 420 -53.09 26.91 13.79
N ALA A 421 -54.02 26.33 14.57
CA ALA A 421 -53.80 25.97 15.97
C ALA A 421 -53.11 24.61 16.18
N GLY A 422 -52.85 23.87 15.11
CA GLY A 422 -52.41 22.48 15.16
C GLY A 422 -53.52 21.50 15.52
N GLY A 423 -53.11 20.25 15.76
CA GLY A 423 -53.96 19.15 16.21
C GLY A 423 -53.77 18.81 17.70
N SER A 424 -54.04 17.55 18.05
CA SER A 424 -53.85 17.03 19.42
C SER A 424 -52.90 15.82 19.45
N GLY A 425 -52.28 15.55 20.60
CA GLY A 425 -51.30 14.48 20.72
C GLY A 425 -50.08 14.71 19.83
N ALA A 426 -49.72 13.73 19.01
CA ALA A 426 -48.62 13.80 18.04
C ALA A 426 -48.78 14.87 16.94
N TYR A 427 -49.98 15.46 16.83
CA TYR A 427 -50.27 16.57 15.91
C TYR A 427 -50.26 17.93 16.61
N SER A 428 -49.95 17.99 17.91
CA SER A 428 -49.82 19.26 18.63
C SER A 428 -48.45 19.87 18.31
N PRO A 429 -48.37 21.13 17.84
CA PRO A 429 -47.10 21.77 17.57
C PRO A 429 -46.30 21.88 18.87
N GLN A 430 -45.03 21.46 18.83
CA GLN A 430 -44.11 21.60 19.96
C GLN A 430 -43.20 22.83 19.81
N GLY A 431 -43.24 23.49 18.65
CA GLY A 431 -42.39 24.61 18.32
C GLY A 431 -42.40 24.92 16.83
N TYR A 432 -41.31 25.50 16.35
CA TYR A 432 -41.13 25.89 14.95
C TYR A 432 -39.65 25.91 14.56
N VAL A 433 -39.36 25.70 13.28
CA VAL A 433 -38.00 25.80 12.73
C VAL A 433 -37.81 27.18 12.15
N VAL A 434 -36.79 27.88 12.62
CA VAL A 434 -36.35 29.18 12.11
C VAL A 434 -35.18 28.94 11.18
N GLU A 435 -35.18 29.63 10.05
CA GLU A 435 -34.08 29.69 9.10
C GLU A 435 -33.55 31.12 9.01
N TYR A 436 -32.24 31.26 8.85
CA TYR A 436 -31.52 32.53 8.72
C TYR A 436 -30.61 32.47 7.49
N GLY A 437 -30.73 33.44 6.59
CA GLY A 437 -29.92 33.53 5.37
C GLY A 437 -30.75 33.90 4.14
N GLY A 438 -30.08 34.38 3.09
CA GLY A 438 -30.70 34.63 1.79
C GLY A 438 -31.67 35.81 1.71
N MET A 439 -32.03 36.48 2.82
CA MET A 439 -32.97 37.59 2.80
C MET A 439 -32.33 38.85 2.18
N PRO A 440 -33.10 39.68 1.45
CA PRO A 440 -32.57 40.93 0.91
C PRO A 440 -32.01 41.85 2.00
N GLY A 441 -30.70 42.10 1.96
CA GLY A 441 -30.00 42.95 2.93
C GLY A 441 -29.28 42.20 4.04
N ASP A 442 -29.36 40.86 4.06
CA ASP A 442 -28.60 40.04 5.00
C ASP A 442 -27.08 40.26 4.87
N PRO A 443 -26.34 40.37 5.99
CA PRO A 443 -24.88 40.37 5.97
C PRO A 443 -24.31 39.04 5.50
N VAL A 444 -23.13 39.07 4.86
CA VAL A 444 -22.39 37.84 4.56
C VAL A 444 -21.68 37.39 5.84
N LEU A 445 -22.07 36.22 6.35
CA LEU A 445 -21.44 35.60 7.51
C LEU A 445 -20.45 34.52 7.10
N ASN A 446 -19.35 34.43 7.84
CA ASN A 446 -18.41 33.32 7.75
C ASN A 446 -18.10 32.75 9.14
N ILE A 447 -19.14 32.51 9.94
CA ILE A 447 -19.05 32.02 11.33
C ILE A 447 -19.00 30.48 11.40
N SER A 448 -18.97 29.80 10.26
CA SER A 448 -18.95 28.34 10.14
C SER A 448 -17.90 27.86 9.17
N ALA A 449 -17.18 26.80 9.54
CA ALA A 449 -16.36 26.01 8.62
C ALA A 449 -17.03 24.68 8.28
N THR A 450 -16.65 24.12 7.14
CA THR A 450 -17.15 22.82 6.68
C THR A 450 -16.01 21.89 6.29
N THR A 451 -16.09 20.64 6.74
CA THR A 451 -15.19 19.55 6.35
C THR A 451 -15.98 18.28 6.06
N THR A 452 -15.38 17.34 5.35
CA THR A 452 -16.05 16.10 4.92
C THR A 452 -15.20 14.88 5.23
N LEU A 453 -15.85 13.84 5.76
CA LEU A 453 -15.33 12.48 5.76
C LEU A 453 -16.07 11.64 4.72
N THR A 454 -15.34 11.04 3.79
CA THR A 454 -15.89 10.10 2.80
C THR A 454 -15.63 8.67 3.28
N MET A 455 -16.68 7.87 3.44
CA MET A 455 -16.51 6.46 3.82
C MET A 455 -15.83 5.71 2.69
N ASP A 456 -14.76 4.98 3.02
CA ASP A 456 -14.09 4.13 2.06
C ASP A 456 -15.01 2.96 1.62
N ASN A 457 -15.36 2.99 0.33
CA ASN A 457 -16.13 1.95 -0.35
C ASN A 457 -15.38 1.39 -1.56
N THR A 458 -14.09 1.69 -1.68
CA THR A 458 -13.25 1.24 -2.78
C THR A 458 -12.56 -0.05 -2.38
N ALA A 459 -12.56 -1.02 -3.29
CA ALA A 459 -11.87 -2.28 -3.04
C ALA A 459 -10.35 -2.12 -3.24
N PRO A 460 -9.52 -2.87 -2.49
CA PRO A 460 -8.08 -2.86 -2.69
C PRO A 460 -7.69 -3.14 -4.13
N THR A 461 -6.68 -2.42 -4.60
CA THR A 461 -6.11 -2.58 -5.93
C THR A 461 -4.78 -3.30 -5.87
N TRP A 462 -4.57 -4.27 -6.76
CA TRP A 462 -3.30 -4.97 -6.84
C TRP A 462 -2.23 -4.06 -7.46
N LEU A 463 -1.13 -3.85 -6.75
CA LEU A 463 0.05 -3.23 -7.35
C LEU A 463 0.67 -4.24 -8.31
N THR A 464 0.59 -3.96 -9.60
CA THR A 464 1.31 -4.69 -10.65
C THR A 464 2.79 -4.32 -10.62
N ALA A 465 3.46 -4.53 -9.49
CA ALA A 465 4.90 -4.31 -9.37
C ALA A 465 5.66 -5.65 -9.52
N THR A 466 6.36 -5.79 -10.64
CA THR A 466 7.62 -6.54 -10.82
C THR A 466 7.65 -8.08 -10.75
N GLY A 467 6.59 -8.76 -10.32
CA GLY A 467 6.48 -10.22 -10.47
C GLY A 467 5.86 -10.59 -11.81
N ALA A 468 6.50 -11.46 -12.59
CA ALA A 468 5.87 -12.00 -13.78
C ALA A 468 4.52 -12.65 -13.41
N LEU A 469 3.46 -12.35 -14.18
CA LEU A 469 2.12 -12.93 -13.99
C LEU A 469 2.16 -14.47 -14.05
N ASP A 470 3.14 -14.98 -14.81
CA ASP A 470 3.40 -16.38 -15.03
C ASP A 470 4.89 -16.65 -14.75
N GLU A 471 5.16 -17.67 -13.95
CA GLU A 471 6.52 -18.17 -13.70
C GLU A 471 6.70 -19.54 -14.35
N ASN A 472 7.83 -19.74 -15.01
CA ASN A 472 8.17 -20.98 -15.68
C ASN A 472 9.41 -21.61 -15.04
N TYR A 473 9.31 -22.89 -14.71
CA TYR A 473 10.37 -23.70 -14.12
C TYR A 473 10.59 -24.98 -14.95
N GLN A 474 11.80 -25.53 -14.94
CA GLN A 474 12.05 -26.83 -15.58
C GLN A 474 11.69 -27.98 -14.63
N CYS A 475 12.01 -27.86 -13.33
CA CYS A 475 11.82 -28.94 -12.38
C CYS A 475 10.90 -28.55 -11.22
N ALA A 476 10.16 -29.53 -10.68
CA ALA A 476 9.28 -29.30 -9.53
C ALA A 476 10.02 -28.90 -8.26
N ALA A 477 11.26 -29.34 -8.12
CA ALA A 477 12.14 -28.95 -7.02
C ALA A 477 12.48 -27.44 -7.07
N ASP A 478 12.36 -26.81 -8.24
CA ASP A 478 12.54 -25.37 -8.39
C ASP A 478 11.30 -24.58 -7.96
N VAL A 479 10.16 -25.26 -7.73
CA VAL A 479 8.92 -24.64 -7.24
C VAL A 479 8.93 -24.59 -5.71
N PRO A 480 8.85 -23.39 -5.09
CA PRO A 480 8.79 -23.27 -3.63
C PRO A 480 7.62 -24.05 -3.02
N SER A 481 7.83 -24.66 -1.83
CA SER A 481 6.83 -25.32 -0.96
C SER A 481 6.22 -26.67 -1.39
N LEU A 482 6.64 -27.26 -2.52
CA LEU A 482 6.40 -28.69 -2.78
C LEU A 482 7.48 -29.54 -2.06
N ALA A 483 7.10 -30.53 -1.25
CA ALA A 483 8.06 -31.49 -0.68
C ALA A 483 8.50 -32.48 -1.78
N ALA A 484 9.78 -32.80 -2.04
CA ALA A 484 11.04 -32.51 -1.37
C ALA A 484 12.23 -32.70 -2.35
N CYS A 485 13.36 -31.99 -2.12
CA CYS A 485 14.69 -32.57 -1.88
C CYS A 485 15.71 -31.47 -1.47
N GLY A 486 16.72 -31.89 -0.71
CA GLY A 486 17.69 -31.11 0.10
C GLY A 486 18.17 -29.75 -0.41
N ALA A 487 18.07 -28.76 0.48
CA ALA A 487 18.50 -27.38 0.29
C ALA A 487 20.03 -27.20 0.29
N LEU A 488 20.50 -26.21 -0.47
CA LEU A 488 21.67 -25.38 -0.11
C LEU A 488 21.36 -23.90 -0.41
N ASN A 489 21.58 -23.04 0.59
CA ASN A 489 21.55 -21.57 0.49
C ASN A 489 22.92 -21.04 0.04
N VAL A 490 23.03 -19.90 -0.63
CA VAL A 490 24.26 -19.07 -0.68
C VAL A 490 23.83 -17.60 -0.54
N THR A 491 24.60 -16.77 0.18
CA THR A 491 24.34 -15.32 0.34
C THR A 491 25.26 -14.48 -0.53
N PHE A 492 24.71 -13.44 -1.15
CA PHE A 492 25.41 -12.42 -1.95
C PHE A 492 25.78 -11.19 -1.10
N PHE A 493 26.83 -10.45 -1.50
CA PHE A 493 27.14 -9.10 -1.01
C PHE A 493 26.82 -8.02 -2.05
N ASN A 494 26.45 -6.84 -1.54
CA ASN A 494 26.04 -5.66 -2.30
C ASN A 494 27.22 -4.92 -2.96
N GLU A 495 26.91 -4.18 -4.03
CA GLU A 495 27.82 -3.35 -4.83
C GLU A 495 28.34 -2.07 -4.11
N ALA A 496 28.01 -1.82 -2.84
CA ALA A 496 28.26 -0.50 -2.26
C ALA A 496 29.66 -0.30 -1.65
N GLN A 497 30.54 -1.31 -1.62
CA GLN A 497 31.80 -1.18 -0.86
C GLN A 497 33.12 -1.45 -1.60
N TYR A 498 33.15 -2.07 -2.78
CA TYR A 498 34.41 -2.26 -3.51
C TYR A 498 34.21 -2.16 -5.02
N SER A 499 34.82 -1.13 -5.61
CA SER A 499 34.69 -0.75 -7.02
C SER A 499 35.39 -1.68 -8.03
N TRP A 500 35.84 -2.89 -7.66
CA TRP A 500 36.67 -3.72 -8.55
C TRP A 500 36.43 -5.24 -8.34
N GLY A 501 35.43 -5.83 -9.02
CA GLY A 501 35.35 -7.29 -9.25
C GLY A 501 34.07 -8.04 -8.85
N PHE A 502 33.85 -9.21 -9.49
CA PHE A 502 32.88 -10.26 -9.12
C PHE A 502 33.52 -11.24 -8.11
N GLY A 503 32.77 -11.66 -7.09
CA GLY A 503 33.25 -12.56 -6.04
C GLY A 503 32.22 -13.61 -5.63
N LEU A 504 32.54 -14.90 -5.74
CA LEU A 504 31.74 -16.01 -5.19
C LEU A 504 32.22 -16.35 -3.78
N GLN A 505 31.34 -16.24 -2.78
CA GLN A 505 31.64 -16.55 -1.37
C GLN A 505 30.66 -17.58 -0.81
N ASN A 506 31.19 -18.58 -0.11
CA ASN A 506 30.40 -19.58 0.60
C ASN A 506 30.26 -19.23 2.09
N ASN A 507 29.11 -18.66 2.46
CA ASN A 507 28.81 -18.23 3.83
C ASN A 507 27.98 -19.25 4.63
N THR A 508 27.76 -20.46 4.09
CA THR A 508 26.85 -21.46 4.66
C THR A 508 27.42 -22.25 5.84
N GLY A 509 28.75 -22.20 6.00
CA GLY A 509 29.47 -23.05 6.97
C GLY A 509 29.73 -24.49 6.49
N SER A 510 29.23 -24.90 5.32
CA SER A 510 29.39 -26.25 4.74
C SER A 510 29.96 -26.19 3.33
N GLN A 511 30.67 -27.23 2.89
CA GLN A 511 31.30 -27.31 1.57
C GLN A 511 30.24 -27.36 0.43
N ILE A 512 30.45 -26.60 -0.65
CA ILE A 512 29.59 -26.63 -1.86
C ILE A 512 30.32 -27.42 -2.94
N ASP A 513 29.78 -28.58 -3.32
CA ASP A 513 30.44 -29.52 -4.24
C ASP A 513 30.09 -29.29 -5.73
N ALA A 514 29.09 -28.45 -6.05
CA ALA A 514 28.71 -28.05 -7.41
C ALA A 514 28.03 -26.67 -7.43
N TRP A 515 28.30 -25.85 -8.47
CA TRP A 515 27.73 -24.51 -8.64
C TRP A 515 27.83 -24.04 -10.11
N GLU A 516 26.95 -23.13 -10.55
CA GLU A 516 26.99 -22.50 -11.88
C GLU A 516 26.56 -21.01 -11.81
N VAL A 517 27.23 -20.16 -12.58
CA VAL A 517 26.92 -18.73 -12.74
C VAL A 517 26.75 -18.42 -14.23
N ARG A 518 25.65 -17.74 -14.59
CA ARG A 518 25.39 -17.28 -15.95
C ARG A 518 25.37 -15.75 -16.02
N ILE A 519 26.10 -15.20 -16.97
CA ILE A 519 26.10 -13.78 -17.34
C ILE A 519 25.75 -13.71 -18.82
N THR A 520 24.52 -13.33 -19.15
CA THR A 520 24.07 -13.22 -20.55
C THR A 520 24.29 -11.81 -21.08
N ASN A 521 24.60 -11.71 -22.37
CA ASN A 521 24.88 -10.46 -23.07
C ASN A 521 25.95 -9.58 -22.38
N ALA A 522 27.01 -10.21 -21.86
CA ALA A 522 28.15 -9.48 -21.31
C ALA A 522 28.83 -8.68 -22.43
N ASP A 523 29.04 -7.38 -22.23
CA ASP A 523 29.73 -6.50 -23.19
C ASP A 523 31.27 -6.65 -23.13
N TYR A 524 31.74 -7.74 -22.53
CA TYR A 524 33.15 -8.08 -22.37
C TYR A 524 33.36 -9.60 -22.49
N GLN A 525 34.56 -9.98 -22.95
CA GLN A 525 35.04 -11.38 -22.91
C GLN A 525 35.64 -11.67 -21.53
N LEU A 526 35.40 -12.86 -20.99
CA LEU A 526 35.98 -13.25 -19.72
C LEU A 526 37.47 -13.60 -19.91
N ASN A 527 38.33 -12.89 -19.20
CA ASN A 527 39.74 -13.28 -19.16
C ASN A 527 39.98 -14.19 -17.96
N ALA A 528 39.77 -15.49 -18.14
CA ALA A 528 39.90 -16.48 -17.08
C ALA A 528 41.25 -16.44 -16.34
N SER A 529 42.34 -16.01 -17.01
CA SER A 529 43.67 -15.86 -16.40
C SER A 529 43.73 -14.82 -15.27
N GLN A 530 42.75 -13.92 -15.20
CA GLN A 530 42.63 -12.86 -14.20
C GLN A 530 41.76 -13.26 -13.00
N LEU A 531 41.08 -14.41 -13.06
CA LEU A 531 40.31 -14.95 -11.94
C LEU A 531 41.21 -15.73 -10.99
N SER A 532 40.98 -15.62 -9.68
CA SER A 532 41.60 -16.54 -8.72
C SER A 532 40.99 -17.94 -8.83
N ASN A 533 41.75 -18.94 -8.35
CA ASN A 533 41.25 -20.31 -8.18
C ASN A 533 40.70 -20.96 -9.47
N GLN A 534 41.36 -20.73 -10.61
CA GLN A 534 40.98 -21.22 -11.96
C GLN A 534 40.84 -22.74 -12.07
N SER A 535 41.37 -23.52 -11.13
CA SER A 535 41.18 -24.96 -11.07
C SER A 535 39.84 -25.39 -10.45
N ALA A 536 39.11 -24.45 -9.85
CA ALA A 536 37.84 -24.69 -9.17
C ALA A 536 36.61 -24.46 -10.07
N PHE A 537 36.81 -24.03 -11.32
CA PHE A 537 35.74 -23.89 -12.30
C PHE A 537 36.21 -24.18 -13.73
N VAL A 538 35.26 -24.59 -14.56
CA VAL A 538 35.31 -24.44 -16.01
C VAL A 538 34.47 -23.23 -16.39
N TYR A 539 34.74 -22.68 -17.56
CA TYR A 539 33.90 -21.64 -18.12
C TYR A 539 33.65 -21.90 -19.60
N THR A 540 32.53 -21.43 -20.10
CA THR A 540 32.23 -21.33 -21.52
C THR A 540 31.89 -19.89 -21.86
N GLU A 541 32.27 -19.48 -23.06
CA GLU A 541 31.91 -18.20 -23.64
C GLU A 541 31.30 -18.46 -25.01
N VAL A 542 30.14 -17.88 -25.24
CA VAL A 542 29.49 -17.90 -26.55
C VAL A 542 29.43 -16.46 -27.06
N ASP A 543 30.04 -16.21 -28.22
CA ASP A 543 29.91 -14.91 -28.90
C ASP A 543 28.50 -14.82 -29.48
N ASN A 544 27.74 -13.80 -29.10
CA ASN A 544 26.37 -13.59 -29.57
C ASN A 544 26.32 -12.95 -30.97
N ASN A 545 27.48 -12.68 -31.59
CA ASN A 545 27.67 -12.03 -32.88
C ASN A 545 27.10 -10.60 -32.97
N ASP A 546 26.82 -9.96 -31.82
CA ASP A 546 26.33 -8.58 -31.71
C ASP A 546 27.28 -7.67 -30.89
N GLY A 547 28.47 -8.19 -30.54
CA GLY A 547 29.43 -7.51 -29.68
C GLY A 547 29.28 -7.85 -28.18
N THR A 548 28.37 -8.76 -27.84
CA THR A 548 28.21 -9.31 -26.48
C THR A 548 28.54 -10.81 -26.41
N TYR A 549 28.72 -11.30 -25.19
CA TYR A 549 29.11 -12.68 -24.87
C TYR A 549 28.18 -13.27 -23.81
N ASP A 550 27.75 -14.50 -24.01
CA ASP A 550 27.13 -15.29 -22.94
C ASP A 550 28.22 -16.08 -22.21
N LEU A 551 28.44 -15.75 -20.94
CA LEU A 551 29.45 -16.35 -20.09
C LEU A 551 28.79 -17.32 -19.11
N ILE A 552 29.28 -18.56 -19.04
CA ILE A 552 28.87 -19.55 -18.04
C ILE A 552 30.11 -20.01 -17.28
N LEU A 553 30.08 -19.95 -15.96
CA LEU A 553 31.13 -20.51 -15.10
C LEU A 553 30.52 -21.64 -14.27
N SER A 554 31.10 -22.84 -14.32
CA SER A 554 30.62 -24.01 -13.59
C SER A 554 31.74 -24.60 -12.74
N GLY A 555 31.45 -24.93 -11.48
CA GLY A 555 32.44 -25.45 -10.54
C GLY A 555 33.03 -26.81 -10.96
N THR A 556 34.36 -26.95 -10.85
CA THR A 556 35.09 -28.22 -11.05
C THR A 556 35.65 -28.79 -9.74
N GLY A 557 35.41 -28.11 -8.62
CA GLY A 557 35.83 -28.54 -7.30
C GLY A 557 35.10 -27.77 -6.19
N PRO A 558 35.25 -28.21 -4.94
CA PRO A 558 34.47 -27.66 -3.84
C PRO A 558 34.85 -26.23 -3.45
N ILE A 559 33.86 -25.40 -3.14
CA ILE A 559 34.07 -24.08 -2.52
C ILE A 559 34.01 -24.23 -0.99
N ALA A 560 35.13 -23.95 -0.32
CA ALA A 560 35.26 -24.06 1.13
C ALA A 560 34.55 -22.90 1.89
N PRO A 561 34.12 -23.10 3.15
CA PRO A 561 33.47 -22.07 3.95
C PRO A 561 34.35 -20.84 4.20
N TYR A 562 33.75 -19.65 4.23
CA TYR A 562 34.41 -18.36 4.47
C TYR A 562 35.33 -18.40 5.72
N GLY A 563 36.61 -18.04 5.54
CA GLY A 563 37.60 -17.92 6.61
C GLY A 563 38.44 -19.17 6.94
N SER A 564 38.20 -20.31 6.28
CA SER A 564 38.90 -21.57 6.58
C SER A 564 40.10 -21.89 5.67
N ILE A 565 40.23 -21.23 4.51
CA ILE A 565 41.40 -21.32 3.61
C ILE A 565 41.65 -19.95 2.95
N PRO A 566 42.88 -19.42 2.92
CA PRO A 566 43.23 -18.32 2.03
C PRO A 566 43.09 -18.79 0.57
N GLY A 567 42.11 -18.26 -0.17
CA GLY A 567 41.90 -18.59 -1.59
C GLY A 567 40.70 -19.50 -1.93
N GLY A 568 39.76 -19.71 -1.02
CA GLY A 568 38.51 -20.45 -1.30
C GLY A 568 37.50 -19.70 -2.18
N ASN A 569 37.72 -18.40 -2.42
CA ASN A 569 36.84 -17.55 -3.22
C ASN A 569 37.39 -17.39 -4.65
N ILE A 570 36.50 -17.27 -5.63
CA ILE A 570 36.84 -16.77 -6.97
C ILE A 570 36.71 -15.26 -6.92
N GLU A 571 37.82 -14.56 -7.12
CA GLU A 571 37.96 -13.11 -7.03
C GLU A 571 38.52 -12.58 -8.35
N TRP A 572 37.95 -11.48 -8.84
CA TRP A 572 38.40 -10.81 -10.06
C TRP A 572 38.94 -9.41 -9.75
N SER A 573 40.23 -9.29 -9.46
CA SER A 573 40.82 -7.99 -9.13
C SER A 573 41.24 -7.19 -10.38
N GLY A 574 40.81 -5.92 -10.48
CA GLY A 574 41.45 -4.92 -11.33
C GLY A 574 40.86 -4.65 -12.73
N VAL A 575 39.61 -5.03 -13.01
CA VAL A 575 38.92 -4.67 -14.26
C VAL A 575 37.75 -3.73 -13.96
N ASN A 576 37.66 -2.62 -14.72
CA ASN A 576 36.58 -1.65 -14.63
C ASN A 576 35.52 -2.00 -15.68
N PHE A 577 34.37 -2.54 -15.26
CA PHE A 577 33.25 -2.77 -16.17
C PHE A 577 32.55 -1.45 -16.43
N GLY A 578 32.45 -1.05 -17.70
CA GLY A 578 31.49 -0.03 -18.09
C GLY A 578 30.10 -0.61 -17.86
N TYR A 579 29.37 -0.11 -16.86
CA TYR A 579 28.00 -0.53 -16.61
C TYR A 579 27.14 -0.29 -17.85
N ASN A 580 26.62 -1.35 -18.46
CA ASN A 580 25.58 -1.28 -19.49
C ASN A 580 24.21 -1.68 -18.90
N PRO A 581 23.25 -0.76 -18.79
CA PRO A 581 21.92 -1.04 -18.23
C PRO A 581 21.05 -2.00 -19.07
N SER A 582 21.52 -2.50 -20.21
CA SER A 582 20.81 -3.50 -21.03
C SER A 582 21.24 -4.95 -20.77
N SER A 583 22.20 -5.22 -19.88
CA SER A 583 22.51 -6.60 -19.45
C SER A 583 21.35 -7.13 -18.60
N ASN A 584 20.83 -8.32 -18.89
CA ASN A 584 19.70 -8.95 -18.17
C ASN A 584 20.04 -9.41 -16.74
N GLY A 585 21.10 -8.89 -16.14
CA GLY A 585 21.60 -9.28 -14.83
C GLY A 585 22.26 -10.67 -14.82
N THR A 586 23.01 -10.94 -13.75
CA THR A 586 23.58 -12.25 -13.45
C THR A 586 22.48 -13.17 -12.92
N SER A 587 22.31 -14.36 -13.50
CA SER A 587 21.43 -15.41 -12.95
C SER A 587 22.28 -16.54 -12.36
N VAL A 588 22.01 -16.85 -11.09
CA VAL A 588 22.64 -17.94 -10.33
C VAL A 588 21.52 -18.87 -9.86
N PHE A 589 21.65 -20.16 -10.13
CA PHE A 589 20.76 -21.19 -9.59
C PHE A 589 21.35 -21.76 -8.31
N CYS A 590 20.64 -21.58 -7.18
CA CYS A 590 20.49 -22.51 -6.04
C CYS A 590 19.92 -21.76 -4.80
N GLY A 591 18.74 -22.17 -4.34
CA GLY A 591 18.11 -21.68 -3.09
C GLY A 591 16.70 -21.15 -3.28
N ALA A 592 15.83 -21.30 -2.26
CA ALA A 592 14.44 -20.85 -2.29
C ALA A 592 14.35 -19.33 -2.55
N LEU A 593 13.73 -18.94 -3.67
CA LEU A 593 13.25 -17.57 -3.83
C LEU A 593 12.08 -17.36 -2.84
N PRO A 594 12.07 -16.28 -2.04
CA PRO A 594 10.89 -15.93 -1.30
C PRO A 594 9.79 -15.63 -2.32
N PHE A 595 8.78 -16.49 -2.38
CA PHE A 595 7.56 -16.19 -3.11
C PHE A 595 6.93 -14.99 -2.41
N THR A 596 7.13 -13.80 -2.95
CA THR A 596 6.48 -12.60 -2.42
C THR A 596 5.01 -12.69 -2.82
N PRO A 597 4.08 -12.76 -1.85
CA PRO A 597 2.66 -12.60 -2.15
C PRO A 597 2.45 -11.32 -2.96
N PRO A 598 1.43 -11.27 -3.85
CA PRO A 598 1.10 -10.03 -4.52
C PRO A 598 0.83 -8.95 -3.47
N VAL A 599 1.25 -7.73 -3.76
CA VAL A 599 0.99 -6.58 -2.88
C VAL A 599 -0.26 -5.87 -3.39
N ALA A 600 -1.19 -5.57 -2.49
CA ALA A 600 -2.31 -4.70 -2.76
C ALA A 600 -2.12 -3.38 -2.03
N THR A 601 -2.67 -2.31 -2.59
CA THR A 601 -2.79 -1.00 -1.98
C THR A 601 -4.24 -0.57 -1.98
N ASP A 602 -4.58 0.25 -1.01
CA ASP A 602 -5.88 0.84 -0.85
C ASP A 602 -5.72 2.22 -0.21
N ASP A 603 -6.74 3.07 -0.30
CA ASP A 603 -6.75 4.37 0.39
C ASP A 603 -6.80 4.17 1.91
N CYS A 604 -7.40 3.07 2.35
CA CYS A 604 -7.25 2.52 3.69
C CYS A 604 -6.14 1.46 3.75
N THR A 605 -5.88 0.94 4.95
CA THR A 605 -4.89 -0.14 5.08
C THR A 605 -5.47 -1.45 4.58
N VAL A 606 -4.72 -2.16 3.72
CA VAL A 606 -5.03 -3.54 3.35
C VAL A 606 -4.89 -4.42 4.60
N ALA A 607 -6.02 -4.92 5.12
CA ALA A 607 -6.06 -5.69 6.35
C ALA A 607 -5.57 -7.13 6.15
N ASN A 608 -5.93 -7.75 5.02
CA ASN A 608 -5.53 -9.12 4.72
C ASN A 608 -5.38 -9.38 3.21
N ILE A 609 -4.45 -10.27 2.87
CA ILE A 609 -4.34 -10.91 1.56
C ILE A 609 -4.49 -12.41 1.80
N SER A 610 -5.47 -13.03 1.15
CA SER A 610 -5.83 -14.43 1.36
C SER A 610 -5.78 -15.22 0.06
N ILE A 611 -5.46 -16.51 0.17
CA ILE A 611 -5.55 -17.46 -0.96
C ILE A 611 -6.96 -18.03 -0.96
N VAL A 612 -7.71 -17.78 -2.03
CA VAL A 612 -9.09 -18.29 -2.19
C VAL A 612 -9.15 -19.55 -3.05
N ASN A 613 -8.11 -19.80 -3.86
CA ASN A 613 -7.96 -21.02 -4.63
C ASN A 613 -6.48 -21.32 -4.87
N ASP A 614 -6.13 -22.60 -4.82
CA ASP A 614 -4.78 -23.11 -5.07
C ASP A 614 -4.91 -24.53 -5.62
N ALA A 615 -4.65 -24.69 -6.92
CA ALA A 615 -4.91 -25.95 -7.61
C ALA A 615 -3.88 -26.23 -8.69
N ILE A 616 -3.53 -27.50 -8.86
CA ILE A 616 -2.86 -28.01 -10.07
C ILE A 616 -3.95 -28.29 -11.09
N ILE A 617 -3.91 -27.60 -12.23
CA ILE A 617 -4.94 -27.68 -13.28
C ILE A 617 -4.52 -28.59 -14.44
N ASN A 618 -3.22 -28.80 -14.64
CA ASN A 618 -2.66 -29.76 -15.61
C ASN A 618 -1.57 -30.57 -14.90
N PHE A 619 -1.58 -31.89 -15.06
CA PHE A 619 -0.55 -32.76 -14.50
C PHE A 619 -0.25 -33.90 -15.47
N SER A 620 0.89 -33.84 -16.12
CA SER A 620 1.42 -34.91 -16.98
C SER A 620 2.41 -35.77 -16.20
N SER A 621 3.26 -35.15 -15.39
CA SER A 621 4.24 -35.82 -14.54
C SER A 621 4.61 -34.94 -13.34
N ALA A 622 5.48 -35.43 -12.45
CA ALA A 622 6.01 -34.62 -11.37
C ALA A 622 6.77 -33.39 -11.87
N SER A 623 7.37 -33.43 -13.07
CA SER A 623 8.13 -32.33 -13.69
C SER A 623 7.41 -31.69 -14.88
N ASP A 624 6.12 -31.98 -15.07
CA ASP A 624 5.29 -31.37 -16.11
C ASP A 624 3.87 -31.13 -15.57
N PHE A 625 3.63 -29.91 -15.06
CA PHE A 625 2.36 -29.50 -14.49
C PHE A 625 2.14 -27.99 -14.53
N THR A 626 0.88 -27.58 -14.38
CA THR A 626 0.49 -26.17 -14.20
C THR A 626 -0.26 -26.00 -12.89
N ARG A 627 0.21 -25.10 -12.03
CA ARG A 627 -0.45 -24.69 -10.77
C ARG A 627 -0.96 -23.26 -10.89
N VAL A 628 -2.18 -23.02 -10.44
CA VAL A 628 -2.80 -21.69 -10.42
C VAL A 628 -3.17 -21.34 -8.98
N ILE A 629 -2.69 -20.20 -8.51
CA ILE A 629 -3.02 -19.65 -7.19
C ILE A 629 -3.82 -18.37 -7.39
N THR A 630 -4.94 -18.24 -6.68
CA THR A 630 -5.82 -17.07 -6.74
C THR A 630 -5.87 -16.38 -5.38
N TYR A 631 -5.59 -15.07 -5.39
CA TYR A 631 -5.56 -14.21 -4.22
C TYR A 631 -6.75 -13.25 -4.21
N VAL A 632 -7.25 -12.93 -3.01
CA VAL A 632 -8.18 -11.83 -2.75
C VAL A 632 -7.62 -10.98 -1.61
N ALA A 633 -7.57 -9.67 -1.82
CA ALA A 633 -7.23 -8.69 -0.80
C ALA A 633 -8.53 -8.12 -0.19
N THR A 634 -8.48 -7.82 1.10
CA THR A 634 -9.56 -7.15 1.82
C THR A 634 -8.95 -6.02 2.65
N ASP A 635 -9.52 -4.82 2.57
CA ASP A 635 -9.12 -3.70 3.42
C ASP A 635 -9.74 -3.79 4.82
N SER A 636 -9.40 -2.82 5.67
CA SER A 636 -10.02 -2.64 6.99
C SER A 636 -11.51 -2.28 6.93
N SER A 637 -11.97 -1.76 5.80
CA SER A 637 -13.35 -1.36 5.55
C SER A 637 -14.26 -2.54 5.18
N GLY A 638 -13.68 -3.68 4.83
CA GLY A 638 -14.38 -4.89 4.40
C GLY A 638 -14.55 -4.99 2.89
N ASN A 639 -14.03 -4.05 2.09
CA ASN A 639 -14.13 -4.13 0.64
C ASN A 639 -13.16 -5.18 0.11
N THR A 640 -13.58 -5.93 -0.90
CA THR A 640 -12.82 -7.07 -1.44
C THR A 640 -12.35 -6.81 -2.85
N SER A 641 -11.06 -7.02 -3.12
CA SER A 641 -10.47 -6.84 -4.44
C SER A 641 -11.09 -7.81 -5.46
N VAL A 642 -11.00 -7.46 -6.74
CA VAL A 642 -11.11 -8.47 -7.79
C VAL A 642 -10.04 -9.56 -7.57
N PRO A 643 -10.31 -10.85 -7.88
CA PRO A 643 -9.32 -11.91 -7.69
C PRO A 643 -8.08 -11.69 -8.57
N PHE A 644 -6.89 -11.90 -8.00
CA PHE A 644 -5.62 -11.91 -8.73
C PHE A 644 -5.12 -13.34 -8.89
N THR A 645 -4.86 -13.76 -10.13
CA THR A 645 -4.37 -15.11 -10.43
C THR A 645 -2.90 -15.09 -10.79
N LYS A 646 -2.12 -15.98 -10.18
CA LYS A 646 -0.73 -16.26 -10.54
C LYS A 646 -0.61 -17.69 -11.06
N THR A 647 -0.02 -17.84 -12.25
CA THR A 647 0.21 -19.16 -12.88
C THR A 647 1.65 -19.58 -12.69
N ILE A 648 1.85 -20.86 -12.37
CA ILE A 648 3.16 -21.50 -12.29
C ILE A 648 3.14 -22.67 -13.25
N THR A 649 4.04 -22.65 -14.23
CA THR A 649 4.22 -23.76 -15.18
C THR A 649 5.54 -24.43 -14.92
N VAL A 650 5.51 -25.74 -14.73
CA VAL A 650 6.71 -26.59 -14.68
C VAL A 650 6.70 -27.45 -15.92
N GLN A 651 7.78 -27.41 -16.69
CA GLN A 651 7.93 -28.23 -17.88
C GLN A 651 9.39 -28.62 -18.10
N ASP A 652 9.68 -29.91 -17.96
CA ASP A 652 10.99 -30.46 -18.28
C ASP A 652 11.10 -30.78 -19.78
N THR A 653 12.04 -30.10 -20.43
CA THR A 653 12.27 -30.21 -21.88
C THR A 653 13.65 -30.79 -22.21
N THR A 654 14.45 -31.12 -21.20
CA THR A 654 15.83 -31.55 -21.37
C THR A 654 15.89 -33.07 -21.29
N ALA A 655 16.68 -33.69 -22.17
CA ALA A 655 16.85 -35.14 -22.16
C ALA A 655 17.97 -35.57 -21.18
N PRO A 656 17.86 -36.77 -20.57
CA PRO A 656 18.91 -37.32 -19.71
C PRO A 656 20.26 -37.47 -20.40
N THR A 657 21.30 -37.59 -19.60
CA THR A 657 22.68 -37.86 -20.03
C THR A 657 23.20 -39.14 -19.39
N ALA A 658 24.11 -39.84 -20.08
CA ALA A 658 24.85 -40.99 -19.57
C ALA A 658 26.11 -41.20 -20.43
N SER A 659 27.11 -41.89 -19.91
CA SER A 659 28.29 -42.28 -20.67
C SER A 659 28.05 -43.53 -21.51
N ASN A 660 28.81 -43.66 -22.61
CA ASN A 660 28.87 -44.91 -23.36
C ASN A 660 29.45 -46.03 -22.48
N PRO A 661 28.79 -47.21 -22.39
CA PRO A 661 29.32 -48.34 -21.64
C PRO A 661 30.68 -48.81 -22.18
N ALA A 662 31.46 -49.46 -21.31
CA ALA A 662 32.77 -50.00 -21.69
C ALA A 662 32.65 -51.02 -22.85
N SER A 663 33.64 -50.99 -23.75
CA SER A 663 33.68 -51.90 -24.89
C SER A 663 33.94 -53.34 -24.46
N VAL A 664 33.28 -54.30 -25.11
CA VAL A 664 33.48 -55.73 -24.90
C VAL A 664 34.31 -56.30 -26.05
N THR A 665 35.23 -57.22 -25.77
CA THR A 665 35.99 -57.94 -26.80
C THR A 665 35.80 -59.44 -26.62
N VAL A 666 35.42 -60.13 -27.70
CA VAL A 666 35.22 -61.58 -27.73
C VAL A 666 35.94 -62.17 -28.93
N PHE A 667 36.30 -63.46 -28.82
CA PHE A 667 37.05 -64.15 -29.87
C PHE A 667 36.21 -65.14 -30.69
N CYS A 668 34.89 -65.08 -30.51
CA CYS A 668 33.89 -65.91 -31.16
C CYS A 668 32.55 -65.16 -31.15
N SER A 669 31.80 -65.22 -32.26
CA SER A 669 30.49 -64.56 -32.34
C SER A 669 29.46 -65.16 -31.38
N ALA A 670 29.61 -66.43 -31.00
CA ALA A 670 28.74 -67.08 -30.00
C ALA A 670 28.97 -66.57 -28.57
N ASP A 671 30.09 -65.88 -28.32
CA ASP A 671 30.45 -65.35 -26.99
C ASP A 671 29.98 -63.90 -26.78
N VAL A 672 29.33 -63.29 -27.78
CA VAL A 672 28.73 -61.95 -27.64
C VAL A 672 27.70 -62.00 -26.49
N PRO A 673 27.86 -61.19 -25.43
CA PRO A 673 26.96 -61.24 -24.28
C PRO A 673 25.56 -60.75 -24.66
N ALA A 674 24.54 -61.28 -23.97
CA ALA A 674 23.19 -60.74 -24.05
C ALA A 674 23.18 -59.26 -23.59
N PRO A 675 22.23 -58.43 -24.08
CA PRO A 675 22.08 -57.06 -23.59
C PRO A 675 21.84 -57.02 -22.08
N ASP A 676 22.64 -56.23 -21.38
CA ASP A 676 22.48 -55.94 -19.95
C ASP A 676 22.33 -54.44 -19.79
N ILE A 677 21.21 -53.97 -19.22
CA ILE A 677 20.95 -52.53 -19.02
C ILE A 677 21.76 -51.94 -17.87
N ASN A 678 22.25 -52.78 -16.94
CA ASN A 678 22.98 -52.33 -15.75
C ASN A 678 24.42 -51.87 -16.07
N VAL A 679 24.83 -51.93 -17.35
CA VAL A 679 26.13 -51.41 -17.82
C VAL A 679 26.12 -49.90 -18.07
N VAL A 680 24.93 -49.29 -18.12
CA VAL A 680 24.74 -47.84 -18.02
C VAL A 680 24.58 -47.55 -16.53
N THR A 681 25.47 -46.73 -15.96
CA THR A 681 25.56 -46.58 -14.49
C THR A 681 25.64 -45.14 -14.00
N ASP A 682 25.80 -44.19 -14.91
CA ASP A 682 25.98 -42.76 -14.63
C ASP A 682 24.88 -41.93 -15.29
N GLU A 683 23.71 -42.51 -15.48
CA GLU A 683 22.54 -41.79 -15.95
C GLU A 683 22.17 -40.65 -14.99
N ALA A 684 22.01 -39.45 -15.54
CA ALA A 684 21.72 -38.23 -14.80
C ALA A 684 20.84 -37.30 -15.62
N ASP A 685 20.03 -36.49 -14.94
CA ASP A 685 19.12 -35.52 -15.54
C ASP A 685 19.08 -34.22 -14.72
N ASN A 686 18.69 -33.10 -15.33
CA ASN A 686 18.52 -31.82 -14.65
C ASN A 686 17.35 -31.84 -13.66
N CYS A 687 16.32 -32.64 -13.92
CA CYS A 687 15.20 -32.82 -13.00
C CYS A 687 15.34 -34.11 -12.20
N ILE A 688 15.10 -33.99 -10.89
CA ILE A 688 15.15 -35.14 -9.99
C ILE A 688 13.95 -36.05 -10.29
N GLY A 689 14.21 -37.24 -10.82
CA GLY A 689 13.18 -38.22 -11.15
C GLY A 689 13.76 -39.60 -11.46
N PRO A 690 12.93 -40.65 -11.46
CA PRO A 690 13.36 -41.98 -11.88
C PRO A 690 13.70 -41.98 -13.38
N LEU A 691 14.91 -42.41 -13.72
CA LEU A 691 15.34 -42.64 -15.09
C LEU A 691 15.12 -44.11 -15.48
N THR A 692 14.71 -44.34 -16.72
CA THR A 692 14.49 -45.69 -17.25
C THR A 692 15.51 -45.98 -18.35
N VAL A 693 16.32 -47.02 -18.15
CA VAL A 693 17.26 -47.52 -19.16
C VAL A 693 16.65 -48.71 -19.90
N ALA A 694 16.66 -48.67 -21.24
CA ALA A 694 16.15 -49.75 -22.10
C ALA A 694 17.13 -50.11 -23.21
N HIS A 695 17.27 -51.40 -23.53
CA HIS A 695 17.96 -51.83 -24.75
C HIS A 695 17.07 -51.60 -25.97
N ILE A 696 17.61 -50.91 -26.97
CA ILE A 696 16.88 -50.57 -28.20
C ILE A 696 17.22 -51.53 -29.34
N GLY A 697 18.46 -52.00 -29.42
CA GLY A 697 18.88 -52.93 -30.45
C GLY A 697 20.38 -53.02 -30.63
N ASP A 698 20.79 -54.01 -31.41
CA ASP A 698 22.17 -54.25 -31.82
C ASP A 698 22.27 -54.09 -33.35
N SER A 699 23.30 -53.38 -33.79
CA SER A 699 23.64 -53.27 -35.22
C SER A 699 25.08 -53.75 -35.46
N THR A 700 25.34 -54.35 -36.61
CA THR A 700 26.67 -54.84 -37.01
C THR A 700 27.20 -54.04 -38.19
N ASP A 701 28.50 -53.83 -38.24
CA ASP A 701 29.20 -53.24 -39.39
C ASP A 701 29.40 -54.24 -40.54
N GLY A 702 29.08 -55.53 -40.34
CA GLY A 702 29.29 -56.60 -41.31
C GLY A 702 30.77 -56.95 -41.54
N GLY A 703 31.67 -56.48 -40.67
CA GLY A 703 33.08 -56.86 -40.66
C GLY A 703 33.27 -58.33 -40.29
N THR A 704 34.50 -58.83 -40.44
CA THR A 704 34.79 -60.27 -40.20
C THR A 704 35.94 -60.52 -39.22
N ASN A 705 36.88 -59.57 -39.04
CA ASN A 705 37.99 -59.70 -38.09
C ASN A 705 38.74 -58.36 -37.85
N PRO A 706 38.24 -57.46 -36.96
CA PRO A 706 37.05 -57.65 -36.15
C PRO A 706 35.75 -57.39 -36.92
N GLU A 707 34.67 -58.04 -36.48
CA GLU A 707 33.30 -57.51 -36.63
C GLU A 707 33.03 -56.56 -35.47
N ILE A 708 32.39 -55.41 -35.74
CA ILE A 708 32.02 -54.43 -34.71
C ILE A 708 30.51 -54.41 -34.58
N ILE A 709 30.01 -54.83 -33.42
CA ILE A 709 28.61 -54.72 -33.03
C ILE A 709 28.43 -53.46 -32.17
N THR A 710 27.53 -52.58 -32.57
CA THR A 710 27.10 -51.41 -31.80
C THR A 710 25.77 -51.71 -31.13
N ARG A 711 25.80 -51.86 -29.82
CA ARG A 711 24.62 -52.05 -28.97
C ARG A 711 24.13 -50.70 -28.45
N THR A 712 22.85 -50.41 -28.65
CA THR A 712 22.25 -49.10 -28.29
C THR A 712 21.32 -49.24 -27.09
N TYR A 713 21.52 -48.37 -26.10
CA TYR A 713 20.64 -48.21 -24.93
C TYR A 713 20.00 -46.82 -24.96
N SER A 714 18.72 -46.73 -24.61
CA SER A 714 17.99 -45.47 -24.41
C SER A 714 17.85 -45.18 -22.92
N ILE A 715 18.01 -43.91 -22.55
CA ILE A 715 17.70 -43.40 -21.22
C ILE A 715 16.52 -42.45 -21.38
N THR A 716 15.45 -42.68 -20.62
CA THR A 716 14.21 -41.88 -20.68
C THR A 716 13.84 -41.38 -19.29
N ASP A 717 13.53 -40.09 -19.18
CA ASP A 717 13.06 -39.48 -17.94
C ASP A 717 11.55 -39.66 -17.73
N SER A 718 11.03 -39.06 -16.66
CA SER A 718 9.60 -39.07 -16.32
C SER A 718 8.73 -38.14 -17.16
N ALA A 719 9.31 -37.16 -17.86
CA ALA A 719 8.62 -36.25 -18.77
C ALA A 719 8.52 -36.83 -20.21
N GLY A 720 9.28 -37.90 -20.50
CA GLY A 720 9.33 -38.57 -21.78
C GLY A 720 10.49 -38.12 -22.68
N ASN A 721 11.40 -37.26 -22.21
CA ASN A 721 12.59 -36.93 -22.99
C ASN A 721 13.58 -38.10 -22.95
N SER A 722 14.33 -38.29 -24.03
CA SER A 722 15.21 -39.45 -24.16
C SER A 722 16.52 -39.17 -24.89
N SER A 723 17.56 -39.88 -24.48
CA SER A 723 18.87 -39.91 -25.12
C SER A 723 19.34 -41.34 -25.35
N SER A 724 20.42 -41.53 -26.11
CA SER A 724 20.96 -42.86 -26.39
C SER A 724 22.47 -42.92 -26.17
N VAL A 725 22.92 -44.06 -25.64
CA VAL A 725 24.33 -44.41 -25.47
C VAL A 725 24.66 -45.72 -26.17
N PHE A 726 25.93 -45.90 -26.51
CA PHE A 726 26.41 -46.94 -27.39
C PHE A 726 27.51 -47.77 -26.74
N GLN A 727 27.33 -49.09 -26.70
CA GLN A 727 28.36 -50.04 -26.32
C GLN A 727 28.97 -50.68 -27.57
N THR A 728 30.29 -50.60 -27.70
CA THR A 728 31.04 -51.27 -28.79
C THR A 728 31.42 -52.68 -28.39
N ILE A 729 31.12 -53.67 -29.22
CA ILE A 729 31.50 -55.08 -29.03
C ILE A 729 32.35 -55.51 -30.23
N ASN A 730 33.63 -55.81 -29.98
CA ASN A 730 34.57 -56.26 -31.00
C ASN A 730 34.63 -57.80 -31.02
N VAL A 731 34.34 -58.41 -32.15
CA VAL A 731 34.42 -59.87 -32.35
C VAL A 731 35.61 -60.20 -33.24
N TYR A 732 36.66 -60.77 -32.64
CA TYR A 732 37.88 -61.18 -33.34
C TYR A 732 37.90 -62.68 -33.59
N ASN A 733 37.78 -63.11 -34.84
CA ASN A 733 37.85 -64.53 -35.13
C ASN A 733 39.31 -65.04 -35.07
N VAL A 734 39.49 -66.24 -34.53
CA VAL A 734 40.74 -66.98 -34.72
C VAL A 734 40.91 -67.23 -36.21
N GLU A 735 42.09 -66.98 -36.77
CA GLU A 735 42.35 -67.16 -38.19
C GLU A 735 43.75 -67.70 -38.43
N ILE A 736 43.89 -68.73 -39.27
CA ILE A 736 45.19 -69.23 -39.72
C ILE A 736 45.60 -68.46 -40.98
N THR A 737 46.52 -67.52 -40.83
CA THR A 737 46.99 -66.65 -41.93
C THR A 737 48.13 -67.28 -42.73
N THR A 738 48.89 -68.21 -42.15
CA THR A 738 49.90 -68.99 -42.87
C THR A 738 49.82 -70.46 -42.48
N GLN A 739 49.54 -71.30 -43.48
CA GLN A 739 49.48 -72.75 -43.34
C GLN A 739 50.87 -73.37 -43.22
N PRO A 740 51.02 -74.52 -42.53
CA PRO A 740 52.29 -75.23 -42.52
C PRO A 740 52.64 -75.77 -43.90
N SER A 741 53.91 -75.61 -44.27
CA SER A 741 54.42 -75.98 -45.59
C SER A 741 54.99 -77.40 -45.61
N ASN A 742 54.87 -78.09 -46.75
CA ASN A 742 55.52 -79.37 -46.97
C ASN A 742 57.05 -79.24 -46.86
N ILE A 743 57.70 -80.22 -46.25
CA ILE A 743 59.16 -80.23 -46.07
C ILE A 743 59.76 -81.47 -46.75
N SER A 744 60.76 -81.25 -47.61
CA SER A 744 61.59 -82.30 -48.18
C SER A 744 62.98 -82.26 -47.57
N THR A 745 63.42 -83.34 -46.96
CA THR A 745 64.70 -83.40 -46.24
C THR A 745 65.36 -84.77 -46.37
N VAL A 746 66.51 -84.97 -45.73
CA VAL A 746 67.19 -86.27 -45.60
C VAL A 746 67.14 -86.74 -44.15
N ALA A 747 67.16 -88.07 -43.95
CA ALA A 747 67.12 -88.66 -42.62
C ALA A 747 68.25 -88.12 -41.71
N GLY A 748 67.95 -87.85 -40.44
CA GLY A 748 68.89 -87.27 -39.47
C GLY A 748 68.89 -85.74 -39.36
N THR A 749 68.10 -85.02 -40.16
CA THR A 749 68.06 -83.54 -40.17
C THR A 749 66.93 -83.01 -39.29
N THR A 750 67.21 -82.05 -38.39
CA THR A 750 66.16 -81.35 -37.63
C THR A 750 65.38 -80.41 -38.56
N ILE A 751 64.05 -80.43 -38.48
CA ILE A 751 63.16 -79.59 -39.31
C ILE A 751 62.03 -78.99 -38.46
N ASP A 752 61.48 -77.87 -38.89
CA ASP A 752 60.42 -77.15 -38.19
C ASP A 752 59.21 -76.93 -39.12
N PHE A 753 58.03 -77.38 -38.70
CA PHE A 753 56.76 -76.94 -39.28
C PHE A 753 56.28 -75.69 -38.55
N MET A 754 55.90 -74.66 -39.31
CA MET A 754 55.46 -73.37 -38.77
C MET A 754 54.01 -73.09 -39.19
N VAL A 755 53.21 -72.53 -38.30
CA VAL A 755 51.91 -71.92 -38.58
C VAL A 755 51.93 -70.46 -38.14
N ILE A 756 51.22 -69.57 -38.83
CA ILE A 756 50.92 -68.23 -38.33
C ILE A 756 49.41 -68.12 -38.19
N ALA A 757 48.95 -67.71 -37.01
CA ALA A 757 47.54 -67.49 -36.72
C ALA A 757 47.35 -66.19 -35.94
N ASN A 758 46.26 -65.48 -36.23
CA ASN A 758 45.82 -64.31 -35.49
C ASN A 758 44.82 -64.71 -34.41
N ASN A 759 44.81 -63.94 -33.32
CA ASN A 759 43.85 -64.08 -32.21
C ASN A 759 43.85 -65.47 -31.55
N ALA A 760 44.93 -66.23 -31.70
CA ALA A 760 45.12 -67.55 -31.12
C ALA A 760 46.16 -67.52 -30.00
N ASP A 761 45.92 -68.27 -28.93
CA ASP A 761 46.86 -68.49 -27.83
C ASP A 761 47.07 -69.99 -27.51
N GLN A 762 46.33 -70.87 -28.18
CA GLN A 762 46.38 -72.32 -28.02
C GLN A 762 46.68 -73.01 -29.36
N TYR A 763 47.59 -73.98 -29.31
CA TYR A 763 48.00 -74.79 -30.43
C TYR A 763 48.07 -76.26 -30.01
N GLN A 764 47.71 -77.19 -30.90
CA GLN A 764 47.90 -78.62 -30.70
C GLN A 764 48.26 -79.28 -32.03
N TRP A 765 49.53 -79.62 -32.20
CA TRP A 765 50.00 -80.33 -33.39
C TRP A 765 49.54 -81.77 -33.38
N GLN A 766 49.20 -82.27 -34.56
CA GLN A 766 48.74 -83.63 -34.80
C GLN A 766 49.50 -84.24 -35.96
N VAL A 767 49.74 -85.55 -35.90
CA VAL A 767 50.35 -86.34 -36.96
C VAL A 767 49.37 -87.35 -37.54
N SER A 768 49.43 -87.53 -38.85
CA SER A 768 48.79 -88.62 -39.57
C SER A 768 49.85 -89.53 -40.19
N THR A 769 49.72 -90.82 -39.91
CA THR A 769 50.59 -91.88 -40.42
C THR A 769 49.95 -92.69 -41.55
N ASP A 770 48.71 -92.38 -41.90
CA ASP A 770 47.84 -93.14 -42.82
C ASP A 770 47.46 -92.32 -44.07
N GLY A 771 48.27 -91.31 -44.41
CA GLY A 771 48.05 -90.48 -45.60
C GLY A 771 46.96 -89.41 -45.43
N GLY A 772 46.62 -89.05 -44.20
CA GLY A 772 45.70 -87.97 -43.84
C GLY A 772 44.29 -88.44 -43.47
N THR A 773 44.04 -89.75 -43.29
CA THR A 773 42.71 -90.25 -42.94
C THR A 773 42.39 -90.10 -41.46
N SER A 774 43.39 -90.24 -40.58
CA SER A 774 43.26 -89.95 -39.16
C SER A 774 44.46 -89.15 -38.65
N PHE A 775 44.23 -88.30 -37.66
CA PHE A 775 45.24 -87.47 -37.03
C PHE A 775 45.22 -87.72 -35.52
N THR A 776 46.41 -87.80 -34.94
CA THR A 776 46.63 -88.05 -33.50
C THR A 776 47.44 -86.92 -32.90
N ASP A 777 47.07 -86.49 -31.68
CA ASP A 777 47.77 -85.42 -30.98
C ASP A 777 49.23 -85.80 -30.69
N LEU A 778 50.13 -84.89 -31.02
CA LEU A 778 51.54 -85.01 -30.67
C LEU A 778 51.77 -84.52 -29.23
N VAL A 779 52.67 -85.20 -28.54
CA VAL A 779 53.19 -84.82 -27.23
C VAL A 779 54.67 -84.47 -27.35
N ASN A 780 55.14 -83.51 -26.55
CA ASN A 780 56.57 -83.21 -26.48
C ASN A 780 57.35 -84.44 -25.98
N GLY A 781 58.48 -84.73 -26.60
CA GLY A 781 59.24 -85.97 -26.37
C GLY A 781 59.23 -86.89 -27.59
N ASN A 782 59.98 -88.01 -27.54
CA ASN A 782 60.16 -88.94 -28.66
C ASN A 782 60.59 -88.27 -29.99
N GLY A 783 61.28 -87.14 -29.91
CA GLY A 783 61.78 -86.39 -31.07
C GLY A 783 60.94 -85.19 -31.51
N TYR A 784 59.78 -84.96 -30.89
CA TYR A 784 58.96 -83.77 -31.13
C TYR A 784 59.19 -82.72 -30.03
N ALA A 785 59.29 -81.45 -30.42
CA ALA A 785 59.31 -80.31 -29.51
C ALA A 785 58.42 -79.19 -30.08
N GLY A 786 57.82 -78.38 -29.19
CA GLY A 786 56.95 -77.26 -29.61
C GLY A 786 55.55 -77.68 -30.07
N VAL A 787 55.06 -78.87 -29.68
CA VAL A 787 53.74 -79.42 -30.11
C VAL A 787 52.53 -78.57 -29.71
N GLN A 788 52.70 -77.62 -28.78
CA GLN A 788 51.68 -76.65 -28.35
C GLN A 788 52.07 -75.20 -28.66
N THR A 789 52.93 -75.00 -29.65
CA THR A 789 53.38 -73.68 -30.08
C THR A 789 53.15 -73.51 -31.58
N PRO A 790 53.28 -72.28 -32.13
CA PRO A 790 53.22 -72.06 -33.58
C PRO A 790 54.27 -72.85 -34.38
N ASN A 791 55.32 -73.37 -33.73
CA ASN A 791 56.44 -74.07 -34.36
C ASN A 791 56.58 -75.50 -33.81
N LEU A 792 56.30 -76.50 -34.64
CA LEU A 792 56.60 -77.90 -34.33
C LEU A 792 57.98 -78.26 -34.87
N GLN A 793 58.89 -78.60 -33.97
CA GLN A 793 60.21 -79.11 -34.30
C GLN A 793 60.25 -80.62 -34.25
N LEU A 794 60.81 -81.22 -35.30
CA LEU A 794 61.21 -82.63 -35.34
C LEU A 794 62.74 -82.70 -35.25
N LEU A 795 63.25 -83.25 -34.15
CA LEU A 795 64.69 -83.44 -33.94
C LEU A 795 65.24 -84.46 -34.94
N GLY A 796 66.48 -84.25 -35.39
CA GLY A 796 67.10 -85.11 -36.41
C GLY A 796 67.08 -86.61 -36.11
N THR A 797 67.18 -87.01 -34.83
CA THR A 797 67.07 -88.41 -34.40
C THR A 797 65.71 -89.06 -34.67
N SER A 798 64.67 -88.26 -34.93
CA SER A 798 63.31 -88.69 -35.20
C SER A 798 62.90 -88.56 -36.67
N VAL A 799 63.69 -87.86 -37.48
CA VAL A 799 63.47 -87.76 -38.93
C VAL A 799 64.12 -88.99 -39.58
N ASP A 800 63.37 -90.09 -39.59
CA ASP A 800 63.75 -91.39 -40.15
C ASP A 800 62.84 -91.82 -41.30
N LEU A 801 63.26 -92.78 -42.11
CA LEU A 801 62.52 -93.21 -43.32
C LEU A 801 61.11 -93.77 -43.04
N GLN A 802 60.79 -94.18 -41.81
CA GLN A 802 59.45 -94.67 -41.45
C GLN A 802 58.42 -93.54 -41.39
N LYS A 803 58.87 -92.29 -41.19
CA LYS A 803 58.02 -91.09 -41.18
C LYS A 803 57.89 -90.45 -42.57
N ASN A 804 58.45 -91.07 -43.61
CA ASN A 804 58.26 -90.60 -44.97
C ASN A 804 56.76 -90.64 -45.33
N SER A 805 56.26 -89.55 -45.91
CA SER A 805 54.84 -89.33 -46.23
C SER A 805 53.91 -89.08 -45.02
N TYR A 806 54.45 -88.92 -43.80
CA TYR A 806 53.63 -88.48 -42.66
C TYR A 806 53.14 -87.06 -42.89
N ARG A 807 51.94 -86.77 -42.40
CA ARG A 807 51.33 -85.43 -42.49
C ARG A 807 51.18 -84.80 -41.12
N TYR A 808 51.51 -83.52 -41.02
CA TYR A 808 51.45 -82.74 -39.79
C TYR A 808 50.47 -81.59 -39.97
N ARG A 809 49.54 -81.44 -39.03
CA ARG A 809 48.61 -80.30 -38.97
C ARG A 809 48.52 -79.78 -37.54
N VAL A 810 47.94 -78.61 -37.35
CA VAL A 810 47.76 -78.01 -36.02
C VAL A 810 46.30 -77.59 -35.83
N LEU A 811 45.77 -77.87 -34.63
CA LEU A 811 44.54 -77.27 -34.14
C LEU A 811 44.90 -75.96 -33.46
N VAL A 812 44.22 -74.87 -33.82
CA VAL A 812 44.48 -73.52 -33.33
C VAL A 812 43.21 -72.95 -32.70
N SER A 813 43.29 -72.45 -31.47
CA SER A 813 42.16 -71.87 -30.75
C SER A 813 42.57 -70.67 -29.90
N ASN A 814 41.57 -70.00 -29.33
CA ASN A 814 41.74 -69.04 -28.26
C ASN A 814 41.16 -69.63 -26.97
N SER A 815 41.90 -69.58 -25.87
CA SER A 815 41.49 -70.13 -24.58
C SER A 815 40.25 -69.46 -23.99
N THR A 816 39.92 -68.26 -24.46
CA THR A 816 38.75 -67.48 -24.04
C THR A 816 37.58 -67.55 -25.04
N ALA A 817 37.73 -68.27 -26.16
CA ALA A 817 36.67 -68.48 -27.14
C ALA A 817 35.93 -69.82 -26.92
N SER A 818 34.60 -69.83 -27.05
CA SER A 818 33.82 -71.08 -27.10
C SER A 818 33.81 -71.75 -28.48
N CYS A 819 34.26 -71.04 -29.52
CA CYS A 819 34.36 -71.56 -30.87
C CYS A 819 35.29 -72.79 -30.95
N PRO A 820 34.94 -73.83 -31.73
CA PRO A 820 35.81 -74.98 -31.94
C PRO A 820 37.19 -74.58 -32.52
N PRO A 821 38.28 -75.29 -32.19
CA PRO A 821 39.59 -75.03 -32.77
C PRO A 821 39.58 -75.11 -34.30
N LEU A 822 40.25 -74.16 -34.95
CA LEU A 822 40.49 -74.20 -36.39
C LEU A 822 41.57 -75.23 -36.73
N VAL A 823 41.31 -76.00 -37.78
CA VAL A 823 42.23 -77.05 -38.26
C VAL A 823 43.08 -76.50 -39.40
N SER A 824 44.41 -76.54 -39.28
CA SER A 824 45.31 -76.19 -40.38
C SER A 824 45.23 -77.21 -41.53
N GLN A 825 45.65 -76.78 -42.72
CA GLN A 825 46.03 -77.71 -43.78
C GLN A 825 47.18 -78.60 -43.28
N ALA A 826 47.25 -79.83 -43.82
CA ALA A 826 48.25 -80.80 -43.42
C ALA A 826 49.50 -80.69 -44.31
N ALA A 827 50.66 -80.46 -43.69
CA ALA A 827 51.96 -80.44 -44.33
C ALA A 827 52.58 -81.85 -44.41
N ILE A 828 53.14 -82.20 -45.56
CA ILE A 828 53.74 -83.51 -45.83
C ILE A 828 55.24 -83.47 -45.55
N LEU A 829 55.75 -84.46 -44.82
CA LEU A 829 57.18 -84.72 -44.66
C LEU A 829 57.67 -85.73 -45.71
N THR A 830 58.60 -85.32 -46.56
CA THR A 830 59.24 -86.19 -47.56
C THR A 830 60.71 -86.40 -47.19
N ILE A 831 61.17 -87.64 -47.11
CA ILE A 831 62.51 -88.00 -46.64
C ILE A 831 63.25 -88.79 -47.73
N GLY A 832 64.34 -88.21 -48.24
CA GLY A 832 65.24 -88.84 -49.21
C GLY A 832 66.44 -89.56 -48.56
N VAL A 833 67.03 -90.51 -49.29
CA VAL A 833 68.30 -91.17 -48.92
C VAL A 833 69.50 -90.40 -49.45
N ARG A 834 70.58 -90.23 -48.66
CA ARG A 834 71.87 -89.72 -49.17
C ARG A 834 72.47 -90.74 -50.15
N THR A 835 72.61 -90.37 -51.42
CA THR A 835 73.30 -91.21 -52.41
C THR A 835 74.82 -91.18 -52.16
N ILE A 836 75.46 -92.36 -52.05
CA ILE A 836 76.92 -92.52 -52.10
C ILE A 836 77.28 -93.15 -53.46
N VAL A 837 78.23 -92.54 -54.18
CA VAL A 837 78.69 -92.94 -55.53
C VAL A 837 79.65 -94.14 -55.48
N THR A 838 79.41 -95.17 -56.30
CA THR A 838 80.34 -96.28 -56.61
C THR A 838 81.24 -95.95 -57.81
N ASN A 839 82.52 -96.36 -57.82
CA ASN A 839 83.38 -96.29 -59.02
C ASN A 839 83.80 -97.70 -59.50
N ARG A 840 83.40 -98.06 -60.72
CA ARG A 840 83.75 -99.28 -61.47
C ARG A 840 84.53 -98.84 -62.71
N ARG A 841 85.81 -99.21 -62.85
CA ARG A 841 86.61 -98.93 -64.06
C ARG A 841 86.96 -100.23 -64.78
N ILE A 842 86.35 -100.45 -65.93
CA ILE A 842 86.77 -101.41 -66.96
C ILE A 842 87.78 -100.69 -67.87
N THR A 843 88.87 -101.35 -68.23
CA THR A 843 89.74 -100.91 -69.34
C THR A 843 89.82 -102.03 -70.37
N HIS A 844 89.29 -101.79 -71.58
CA HIS A 844 89.58 -102.58 -72.77
C HIS A 844 90.85 -102.04 -73.44
N ARG A 845 91.68 -102.93 -73.99
CA ARG A 845 92.56 -102.64 -75.13
C ARG A 845 92.40 -103.75 -76.15
N VAL A 846 91.96 -103.39 -77.36
CA VAL A 846 91.92 -104.23 -78.55
C VAL A 846 92.97 -103.69 -79.51
N ASN A 847 93.86 -104.55 -80.04
CA ASN A 847 94.09 -104.65 -81.49
C ASN A 847 95.08 -105.77 -81.87
N LYS A 848 94.54 -106.71 -82.65
CA LYS A 848 95.06 -107.55 -83.75
C LYS A 848 96.58 -107.67 -83.93
N ASN A 849 97.11 -108.87 -83.68
CA ASN A 849 97.42 -109.87 -84.72
C ASN A 849 97.18 -111.27 -84.18
#